data_AF-A0A845D1F4-F1
#
_entry.id   AF-A0A845D1F4-F1
#
_cell.length_a   1.000
_cell.length_b   1.000
_cell.length_c   1.000
_cell.angle_alpha   90.00
_cell.angle_beta   90.00
_cell.angle_gamma   90.00
#
_symmetry.space_group_name_H-M   'P 1'
#
loop_
_entity.id
_entity.type
_entity.pdbx_description
1 polymer ?
#
loop_
_entity_poly.entity_id
_entity_poly.type
_entity_poly.pdbx_seq_one_letter_code
_entity_poly.pdbx_strand_id
1 'polypeptide(L)'
;MGLEWRTLEDEEGRVRKEAPEVEAPAPQRRGRKRWLSVLAALLLVATVILGVRYVLLERLDAFAATVEADVLSMHDLVEQAERDLDGALFGSMISPDYPNWGRTQKEMLLSGARWNRPYFDLILDHGSDDLPPTGTVEDIEFTSDWRMATVTLAYPYVRADGSPVTLHQIVTYRDEVTGWALVPAYPSFWGERQTFTGRYLTVEYPERDAPTVERLASEWDEMLAAVCQELDGLRCRRTWRLKVELSTESGPLARMAEGSSRGPLWKGMSYMTPIGRGARRSGLELPTPSLIGSPVDEAGYQAVRAGYAPLIVGGGIADIIGWRCCEKVVFFRALLDKQLSRLGIKPWPLTASDYEDILQGSIRDVSSLHWVYLQRSFNNITPQIQKTVYSIVDFILVSNPERSLASLQRLLLRYDTYRPWLFSALPFDRNQTGHGSYVRWIQKEWISYADQQLAAATAPGSALPEQDLQLLCTAERFNGAHLYRYDLQTDQFVEENSDGPFRLMYSLPNDDGVLLQRLRESVAEAGGSQIQIWRQGQTQDVAYRSTNATLYALETIADGMLFYTYSTRRRPPIRFAYLNQAECDGGACAVRFLDGWPAWSPDRERTVVSRGDGVLWLGDDAGEPQRAVANGRSTAWLDNSRFAFIQPDDGMQVEMMTLPDLEAKTLFDMERLVDALQDATDATIVSRAELATHPAMPDRLFVGARIGPRPGAEDTHVFVYNLATDQLTELLQVNHPLEPYRSLRFSPDGRWLFVHSVQQRGSGWHLHIYNNQTGDILTYSSETSLAFPGYDLSADGAWLVRVDEGFIHLIPLNGGRQRLVTHDFAHCYAAVWVNRSMP
;
A
#
# COMPACT_ATOMS: atom_id res chain seq x y z
N MET A 1 35.24 50.93 60.04
CA MET A 1 34.27 51.51 59.09
C MET A 1 32.93 50.84 59.36
N GLY A 2 32.07 51.52 60.10
CA GLY A 2 30.72 51.09 60.44
C GLY A 2 29.84 52.33 60.56
N LEU A 3 28.64 52.27 60.00
CA LEU A 3 27.58 53.29 60.02
C LEU A 3 26.30 52.50 59.74
N GLU A 4 25.46 52.14 60.72
CA GLU A 4 24.63 52.93 61.65
C GLU A 4 23.32 53.39 60.98
N TRP A 5 22.23 52.81 61.48
CA TRP A 5 20.84 53.06 61.08
C TRP A 5 20.38 54.44 61.56
N ARG A 6 19.57 55.14 60.75
CA ARG A 6 18.85 56.36 61.17
C ARG A 6 17.34 56.13 61.14
N THR A 7 16.72 56.33 62.30
CA THR A 7 15.30 56.66 62.49
C THR A 7 15.13 58.19 62.46
N LEU A 8 13.98 58.68 62.02
CA LEU A 8 13.57 60.08 62.09
C LEU A 8 12.17 60.17 62.71
N GLU A 9 12.15 60.39 64.02
CA GLU A 9 11.22 61.24 64.81
C GLU A 9 12.10 62.46 65.22
N ASP A 10 11.71 63.71 65.44
CA ASP A 10 10.47 64.48 65.63
C ASP A 10 10.90 65.97 65.51
N GLU A 11 10.00 66.92 65.20
CA GLU A 11 10.12 68.29 65.74
C GLU A 11 8.74 68.94 66.03
N GLU A 12 8.47 68.99 67.33
CA GLU A 12 7.78 69.96 68.18
C GLU A 12 6.90 71.10 67.63
N GLY A 13 5.73 71.26 68.28
CA GLY A 13 4.95 72.49 68.29
C GLY A 13 3.72 72.44 69.22
N ARG A 14 3.92 72.54 70.54
CA ARG A 14 2.85 72.69 71.55
C ARG A 14 2.23 74.10 71.51
N VAL A 15 0.90 74.19 71.62
CA VAL A 15 0.22 75.25 72.41
C VAL A 15 -0.89 74.62 73.26
N ARG A 16 -0.92 75.00 74.54
CA ARG A 16 -1.69 74.46 75.66
C ARG A 16 -2.84 75.40 76.04
N LYS A 17 -3.97 74.85 76.52
CA LYS A 17 -4.89 75.44 77.53
C LYS A 17 -5.79 74.32 78.04
N GLU A 18 -5.44 73.72 79.18
CA GLU A 18 -5.94 74.03 80.54
C GLU A 18 -7.14 73.14 80.92
N ALA A 19 -6.96 72.38 81.98
CA ALA A 19 -8.00 71.59 82.64
C ALA A 19 -8.67 72.43 83.74
N PRO A 20 -9.91 72.11 84.13
CA PRO A 20 -10.34 72.26 85.50
C PRO A 20 -10.28 70.90 86.22
N GLU A 21 -9.59 70.92 87.34
CA GLU A 21 -9.48 69.90 88.38
C GLU A 21 -10.77 69.89 89.22
N VAL A 22 -11.43 68.72 89.39
CA VAL A 22 -12.26 68.44 90.57
C VAL A 22 -12.25 66.94 90.89
N GLU A 23 -11.62 66.63 92.03
CA GLU A 23 -11.90 65.62 93.06
C GLU A 23 -12.57 64.27 92.69
N ALA A 24 -11.89 63.19 93.08
CA ALA A 24 -12.51 61.88 93.28
C ALA A 24 -13.36 61.85 94.56
N PRO A 25 -14.52 61.17 94.53
CA PRO A 25 -14.84 60.34 95.68
C PRO A 25 -15.35 58.92 95.35
N ALA A 26 -14.78 58.00 96.13
CA ALA A 26 -15.35 56.82 96.78
C ALA A 26 -15.96 55.65 95.96
N PRO A 27 -15.62 54.39 96.35
CA PRO A 27 -16.14 53.18 95.72
C PRO A 27 -17.48 52.76 96.33
N GLN A 28 -18.44 52.26 95.53
CA GLN A 28 -19.25 51.09 95.89
C GLN A 28 -20.19 50.57 94.76
N ARG A 29 -19.95 49.29 94.45
CA ARG A 29 -20.88 48.15 94.25
C ARG A 29 -21.96 48.13 93.15
N ARG A 30 -21.77 47.08 92.31
CA ARG A 30 -22.74 46.07 91.83
C ARG A 30 -23.81 46.54 90.83
N GLY A 31 -24.17 45.81 89.79
CA GLY A 31 -23.87 44.45 89.35
C GLY A 31 -24.68 44.17 88.07
N ARG A 32 -24.31 43.12 87.32
CA ARG A 32 -24.97 42.60 86.10
C ARG A 32 -24.90 43.40 84.79
N LYS A 33 -24.91 44.75 84.77
CA LYS A 33 -24.93 45.50 83.48
C LYS A 33 -23.59 45.64 82.74
N ARG A 34 -22.44 45.62 83.43
CA ARG A 34 -21.10 45.74 82.80
C ARG A 34 -20.62 44.48 82.07
N TRP A 35 -20.98 43.30 82.56
CA TRP A 35 -20.60 42.04 81.88
C TRP A 35 -21.40 41.85 80.59
N LEU A 36 -22.68 42.25 80.57
CA LEU A 36 -23.50 42.28 79.36
C LEU A 36 -22.99 43.28 78.32
N SER A 37 -22.44 44.43 78.73
CA SER A 37 -21.89 45.42 77.78
C SER A 37 -20.51 45.03 77.25
N VAL A 38 -19.66 44.38 78.06
CA VAL A 38 -18.39 43.79 77.58
C VAL A 38 -18.64 42.57 76.69
N LEU A 39 -19.60 41.71 77.04
CA LEU A 39 -19.98 40.57 76.22
C LEU A 39 -20.67 41.01 74.92
N ALA A 40 -21.50 42.07 74.95
CA ALA A 40 -22.07 42.67 73.75
C ALA A 40 -21.00 43.35 72.87
N ALA A 41 -20.01 44.03 73.46
CA ALA A 41 -18.90 44.61 72.71
C ALA A 41 -17.99 43.54 72.10
N LEU A 42 -17.69 42.46 72.83
CA LEU A 42 -16.96 41.31 72.31
C LEU A 42 -17.75 40.54 71.25
N LEU A 43 -19.07 40.37 71.42
CA LEU A 43 -19.94 39.82 70.38
C LEU A 43 -19.92 40.73 69.16
N LEU A 44 -20.02 42.05 69.31
CA LEU A 44 -20.02 42.99 68.19
C LEU A 44 -18.67 42.97 67.44
N VAL A 45 -17.54 42.93 68.16
CA VAL A 45 -16.22 42.76 67.56
C VAL A 45 -16.09 41.40 66.89
N ALA A 46 -16.55 40.31 67.52
CA ALA A 46 -16.55 38.98 66.90
C ALA A 46 -17.45 38.93 65.66
N THR A 47 -18.60 39.61 65.68
CA THR A 47 -19.54 39.68 64.54
C THR A 47 -18.95 40.52 63.41
N VAL A 48 -18.22 41.59 63.73
CA VAL A 48 -17.48 42.40 62.74
C VAL A 48 -16.31 41.61 62.16
N ILE A 49 -15.54 40.88 62.96
CA ILE A 49 -14.45 40.02 62.47
C ILE A 49 -14.99 38.88 61.61
N LEU A 50 -16.08 38.22 62.03
CA LEU A 50 -16.76 37.21 61.23
C LEU A 50 -17.36 37.80 59.95
N GLY A 51 -17.94 38.99 60.00
CA GLY A 51 -18.49 39.68 58.84
C GLY A 51 -17.41 40.11 57.85
N VAL A 52 -16.28 40.64 58.34
CA VAL A 52 -15.12 40.99 57.50
C VAL A 52 -14.50 39.74 56.89
N ARG A 53 -14.36 38.65 57.66
CA ARG A 53 -13.89 37.36 57.16
C ARG A 53 -14.85 36.79 56.11
N TYR A 54 -16.16 36.86 56.33
CA TYR A 54 -17.17 36.41 55.39
C TYR A 54 -17.11 37.21 54.08
N VAL A 55 -17.06 38.54 54.16
CA VAL A 55 -16.95 39.41 52.97
C VAL A 55 -15.61 39.24 52.24
N LEU A 56 -14.51 39.00 52.96
CA LEU A 56 -13.21 38.68 52.35
C LEU A 56 -13.25 37.34 51.63
N LEU A 57 -13.84 36.31 52.24
CA LEU A 57 -14.00 35.00 51.60
C LEU A 57 -14.92 35.08 50.38
N GLU A 58 -16.07 35.76 50.49
CA GLU A 58 -17.00 35.96 49.38
C GLU A 58 -16.37 36.75 48.22
N ARG A 59 -15.53 37.76 48.52
CA ARG A 59 -14.76 38.48 47.50
C ARG A 59 -13.64 37.66 46.88
N LEU A 60 -12.99 36.80 47.67
CA LEU A 60 -11.96 35.89 47.18
C LEU A 60 -12.57 34.82 46.27
N ASP A 61 -13.71 34.25 46.66
CA ASP A 61 -14.46 33.27 45.86
C ASP A 61 -14.96 33.90 44.54
N ALA A 62 -15.49 35.13 44.61
CA ALA A 62 -15.91 35.86 43.40
C ALA A 62 -14.73 36.23 42.48
N PHE A 63 -13.58 36.60 43.04
CA PHE A 63 -12.35 36.86 42.28
C PHE A 63 -11.83 35.56 41.63
N ALA A 64 -11.75 34.47 42.41
CA ALA A 64 -11.34 33.16 41.92
C ALA A 64 -12.23 32.68 40.76
N ALA A 65 -13.55 32.76 40.92
CA ALA A 65 -14.50 32.39 39.87
C ALA A 65 -14.37 33.25 38.60
N THR A 66 -14.03 34.54 38.74
CA THR A 66 -13.80 35.43 37.59
C THR A 66 -12.52 35.01 36.84
N VAL A 67 -11.43 34.81 37.58
CA VAL A 67 -10.15 34.41 37.00
C VAL A 67 -10.24 33.03 36.35
N GLU A 68 -10.95 32.10 36.98
CA GLU A 68 -11.23 30.77 36.44
C GLU A 68 -12.01 30.85 35.13
N ALA A 69 -13.07 31.67 35.07
CA ALA A 69 -13.83 31.89 33.85
C ALA A 69 -12.98 32.50 32.72
N ASP A 70 -12.07 33.43 33.05
CA ASP A 70 -11.17 34.03 32.06
C ASP A 70 -10.17 33.00 31.49
N VAL A 71 -9.59 32.16 32.34
CA VAL A 71 -8.70 31.06 31.91
C VAL A 71 -9.45 30.04 31.05
N LEU A 72 -10.66 29.66 31.44
CA LEU A 72 -11.50 28.74 30.66
C LEU A 72 -11.90 29.34 29.31
N SER A 73 -12.29 30.61 29.26
CA SER A 73 -12.59 31.29 27.99
C SER A 73 -11.38 31.33 27.07
N MET A 74 -10.18 31.51 27.63
CA MET A 74 -8.93 31.47 26.88
C MET A 74 -8.62 30.05 26.37
N HIS A 75 -8.90 29.03 27.19
CA HIS A 75 -8.77 27.63 26.80
C HIS A 75 -9.73 27.25 25.66
N ASP A 76 -10.98 27.69 25.71
CA ASP A 76 -11.97 27.45 24.66
C ASP A 76 -11.52 28.01 23.30
N LEU A 77 -10.85 29.19 23.29
CA LEU A 77 -10.27 29.77 22.09
C LEU A 77 -9.09 28.95 21.55
N VAL A 78 -8.28 28.38 22.43
CA VAL A 78 -7.18 27.47 22.05
C VAL A 78 -7.74 26.19 21.42
N GLU A 79 -8.75 25.58 22.04
CA GLU A 79 -9.42 24.38 21.52
C GLU A 79 -10.17 24.66 20.22
N GLN A 80 -10.76 25.85 20.06
CA GLN A 80 -11.36 26.27 18.80
C GLN A 80 -10.31 26.41 17.69
N ALA A 81 -9.21 27.11 17.96
CA ALA A 81 -8.12 27.24 16.99
C ALA A 81 -7.54 25.88 16.59
N GLU A 82 -7.57 24.91 17.49
CA GLU A 82 -7.16 23.55 17.21
C GLU A 82 -8.14 22.79 16.32
N ARG A 83 -9.43 22.86 16.63
CA ARG A 83 -10.50 22.26 15.80
C ARG A 83 -10.48 22.81 14.37
N ASP A 84 -10.22 24.10 14.22
CA ASP A 84 -10.22 24.78 12.92
C ASP A 84 -8.84 24.73 12.22
N LEU A 85 -7.81 24.15 12.86
CA LEU A 85 -6.41 24.18 12.45
C LEU A 85 -5.91 25.62 12.12
N ASP A 86 -6.47 26.63 12.80
CA ASP A 86 -6.17 28.04 12.58
C ASP A 86 -4.87 28.44 13.29
N GLY A 87 -3.76 28.27 12.57
CA GLY A 87 -2.45 28.66 13.06
C GLY A 87 -2.24 30.17 13.28
N ALA A 88 -3.13 31.04 12.79
CA ALA A 88 -3.08 32.48 13.04
C ALA A 88 -3.75 32.81 14.38
N LEU A 89 -4.97 32.32 14.59
CA LEU A 89 -5.69 32.43 15.87
C LEU A 89 -4.88 31.77 16.99
N PHE A 90 -4.41 30.53 16.78
CA PHE A 90 -3.59 29.84 17.77
C PHE A 90 -2.29 30.59 18.10
N GLY A 91 -1.69 31.24 17.09
CA GLY A 91 -0.49 32.04 17.26
C GLY A 91 -0.69 33.29 18.12
N SER A 92 -1.87 33.91 18.10
CA SER A 92 -2.18 35.06 18.97
C SER A 92 -2.46 34.67 20.42
N MET A 93 -2.70 33.38 20.68
CA MET A 93 -2.93 32.83 22.01
C MET A 93 -1.65 32.42 22.74
N ILE A 94 -0.51 32.38 22.05
CA ILE A 94 0.79 32.04 22.63
C ILE A 94 1.52 33.30 23.12
N SER A 95 2.11 33.22 24.30
CA SER A 95 2.92 34.32 24.83
C SER A 95 4.15 34.62 23.94
N PRO A 96 4.41 35.88 23.59
CA PRO A 96 5.53 36.28 22.73
C PRO A 96 6.90 36.08 23.39
N ASP A 97 6.96 35.91 24.71
CA ASP A 97 8.19 35.69 25.46
C ASP A 97 8.84 34.33 25.16
N TYR A 98 8.10 33.39 24.56
CA TYR A 98 8.56 32.02 24.28
C TYR A 98 8.50 31.67 22.78
N PRO A 99 9.23 32.39 21.91
CA PRO A 99 9.06 32.27 20.45
C PRO A 99 9.45 30.90 19.89
N ASN A 100 10.44 30.22 20.48
CA ASN A 100 10.85 28.88 20.02
C ASN A 100 9.86 27.78 20.43
N TRP A 101 9.36 27.85 21.67
CA TRP A 101 8.33 26.94 22.14
C TRP A 101 7.02 27.17 21.37
N GLY A 102 6.61 28.42 21.17
CA GLY A 102 5.43 28.77 20.38
C GLY A 102 5.48 28.27 18.95
N ARG A 103 6.65 28.34 18.29
CA ARG A 103 6.85 27.76 16.96
C ARG A 103 6.62 26.24 16.96
N THR A 104 7.17 25.56 17.96
CA THR A 104 7.03 24.10 18.12
C THR A 104 5.56 23.71 18.32
N GLN A 105 4.82 24.44 19.14
CA GLN A 105 3.39 24.22 19.37
C GLN A 105 2.57 24.44 18.09
N LYS A 106 2.90 25.47 17.31
CA LYS A 106 2.24 25.75 16.03
C LYS A 106 2.53 24.67 14.98
N GLU A 107 3.75 24.14 14.94
CA GLU A 107 4.11 23.01 14.04
C GLU A 107 3.34 21.73 14.43
N MET A 108 3.20 21.45 15.73
CA MET A 108 2.39 20.32 16.22
C MET A 108 0.91 20.50 15.90
N LEU A 109 0.38 21.73 15.98
CA LEU A 109 -0.99 22.03 15.58
C LEU A 109 -1.20 21.74 14.09
N LEU A 110 -0.38 22.32 13.22
CA LEU A 110 -0.53 22.20 11.76
C LEU A 110 -0.33 20.76 11.25
N SER A 111 0.29 19.89 12.05
CA SER A 111 0.44 18.46 11.74
C SER A 111 -0.67 17.58 12.34
N GLY A 112 -1.66 18.16 13.04
CA GLY A 112 -2.74 17.43 13.71
C GLY A 112 -2.27 16.58 14.89
N ALA A 113 -1.06 16.84 15.42
CA ALA A 113 -0.38 16.00 16.39
C ALA A 113 -0.21 16.68 17.77
N ARG A 114 -0.92 17.79 17.99
CA ARG A 114 -0.93 18.51 19.26
C ARG A 114 -1.59 17.71 20.37
N TRP A 115 -2.77 17.12 20.12
CA TRP A 115 -3.40 16.16 21.04
C TRP A 115 -3.33 14.70 20.58
N ASN A 116 -3.28 14.44 19.27
CA ASN A 116 -3.15 13.09 18.76
C ASN A 116 -1.76 12.51 19.08
N ARG A 117 -1.69 11.19 19.34
CA ARG A 117 -0.45 10.50 19.74
C ARG A 117 -0.23 9.24 18.87
N PRO A 118 -0.22 9.36 17.53
CA PRO A 118 -0.20 8.21 16.63
C PRO A 118 1.05 7.33 16.80
N TYR A 119 2.16 7.89 17.29
CA TYR A 119 3.38 7.12 17.59
C TYR A 119 3.30 6.21 18.81
N PHE A 120 2.35 6.48 19.71
CA PHE A 120 2.02 5.63 20.84
C PHE A 120 0.87 4.67 20.50
N ASP A 121 0.48 4.59 19.22
CA ASP A 121 -0.73 3.90 18.74
C ASP A 121 -1.99 4.38 19.48
N LEU A 122 -2.03 5.68 19.78
CA LEU A 122 -3.11 6.35 20.49
C LEU A 122 -3.74 7.40 19.57
N ILE A 123 -4.99 7.16 19.20
CA ILE A 123 -5.81 8.06 18.38
C ILE A 123 -6.86 8.69 19.28
N LEU A 124 -7.14 9.98 19.12
CA LEU A 124 -8.22 10.62 19.88
C LEU A 124 -9.57 9.97 19.56
N ASP A 125 -10.37 9.71 20.59
CA ASP A 125 -11.72 9.18 20.39
C ASP A 125 -12.68 10.31 20.04
N HIS A 126 -13.10 10.37 18.77
CA HIS A 126 -14.06 11.37 18.28
C HIS A 126 -15.51 11.07 18.68
N GLY A 127 -15.81 9.89 19.22
CA GLY A 127 -17.19 9.48 19.48
C GLY A 127 -18.03 9.41 18.21
N SER A 128 -19.34 9.62 18.32
CA SER A 128 -20.29 9.61 17.18
C SER A 128 -20.41 10.94 16.44
N ASP A 129 -19.81 12.01 16.97
CA ASP A 129 -19.88 13.34 16.39
C ASP A 129 -18.58 13.59 15.61
N ASP A 130 -18.67 14.04 14.35
CA ASP A 130 -17.50 14.32 13.48
C ASP A 130 -16.64 15.52 13.98
N LEU A 131 -16.83 15.98 15.21
CA LEU A 131 -16.07 17.07 15.82
C LEU A 131 -14.86 16.50 16.60
N PRO A 132 -13.70 17.19 16.63
CA PRO A 132 -12.59 16.79 17.48
C PRO A 132 -13.00 16.81 18.96
N PRO A 133 -12.68 15.76 19.75
CA PRO A 133 -13.02 15.72 21.16
C PRO A 133 -12.26 16.83 21.89
N THR A 134 -12.98 17.67 22.63
CA THR A 134 -12.40 18.63 23.56
C THR A 134 -12.06 17.91 24.87
N GLY A 135 -10.84 18.11 25.38
CA GLY A 135 -10.47 17.58 26.69
C GLY A 135 -11.43 18.07 27.78
N THR A 136 -11.81 17.18 28.70
CA THR A 136 -12.66 17.58 29.83
C THR A 136 -11.79 18.22 30.89
N VAL A 137 -12.08 19.48 31.27
CA VAL A 137 -11.38 20.14 32.38
C VAL A 137 -11.75 19.44 33.68
N GLU A 138 -10.75 18.89 34.36
CA GLU A 138 -10.95 18.24 35.67
C GLU A 138 -10.50 19.12 36.83
N ASP A 139 -9.46 19.92 36.63
CA ASP A 139 -8.86 20.74 37.69
C ASP A 139 -8.14 21.98 37.13
N ILE A 140 -8.13 23.06 37.92
CA ILE A 140 -7.42 24.31 37.63
C ILE A 140 -6.65 24.74 38.88
N GLU A 141 -5.32 24.71 38.79
CA GLU A 141 -4.43 25.13 39.87
C GLU A 141 -3.83 26.51 39.59
N PHE A 142 -4.00 27.45 40.52
CA PHE A 142 -3.42 28.79 40.44
C PHE A 142 -2.15 28.92 41.28
N THR A 143 -1.21 29.73 40.81
CA THR A 143 -0.11 30.20 41.67
C THR A 143 -0.62 31.13 42.76
N SER A 144 0.13 31.25 43.86
CA SER A 144 -0.29 32.07 45.02
C SER A 144 -0.50 33.55 44.71
N ASP A 145 0.10 34.05 43.62
CA ASP A 145 -0.07 35.41 43.11
C ASP A 145 -1.16 35.54 42.02
N TRP A 146 -1.84 34.44 41.67
CA TRP A 146 -2.93 34.37 40.67
C TRP A 146 -2.55 34.82 39.27
N ARG A 147 -1.25 34.87 38.94
CA ARG A 147 -0.76 35.27 37.61
C ARG A 147 -0.52 34.11 36.66
N MET A 148 -0.57 32.89 37.18
CA MET A 148 -0.40 31.68 36.38
C MET A 148 -1.47 30.66 36.78
N ALA A 149 -1.92 29.90 35.79
CA ALA A 149 -2.92 28.85 35.95
C ALA A 149 -2.46 27.60 35.21
N THR A 150 -2.63 26.44 35.84
CA THR A 150 -2.38 25.13 35.23
C THR A 150 -3.71 24.41 35.10
N VAL A 151 -4.11 24.05 33.89
CA VAL A 151 -5.37 23.37 33.61
C VAL A 151 -5.08 21.91 33.28
N THR A 152 -5.71 21.00 34.00
CA THR A 152 -5.63 19.55 33.78
C THR A 152 -6.83 19.10 32.96
N LEU A 153 -6.56 18.45 31.83
CA LEU A 153 -7.53 18.03 30.82
C LEU A 153 -7.51 16.52 30.67
N ALA A 154 -8.66 15.86 30.85
CA ALA A 154 -8.82 14.44 30.54
C ALA A 154 -9.17 14.26 29.07
N TYR A 155 -8.28 13.59 28.32
CA TYR A 155 -8.48 13.29 26.91
C TYR A 155 -8.78 11.79 26.70
N PRO A 156 -9.86 11.45 25.98
CA PRO A 156 -10.14 10.08 25.57
C PRO A 156 -9.34 9.71 24.32
N TYR A 157 -8.70 8.56 24.37
CA TYR A 157 -7.95 7.94 23.29
C TYR A 157 -8.46 6.52 23.04
N VAL A 158 -8.24 6.03 21.84
CA VAL A 158 -8.46 4.64 21.44
C VAL A 158 -7.13 4.06 20.97
N ARG A 159 -6.83 2.84 21.40
CA ARG A 159 -5.67 2.06 20.93
C ARG A 159 -5.97 1.38 19.59
N ALA A 160 -4.94 0.90 18.91
CA ALA A 160 -5.10 0.15 17.66
C ALA A 160 -6.01 -1.10 17.76
N ASP A 161 -6.18 -1.67 18.96
CA ASP A 161 -7.08 -2.80 19.25
C ASP A 161 -8.52 -2.37 19.60
N GLY A 162 -8.82 -1.07 19.55
CA GLY A 162 -10.12 -0.50 19.89
C GLY A 162 -10.34 -0.24 21.39
N SER A 163 -9.37 -0.54 22.26
CA SER A 163 -9.54 -0.31 23.70
C SER A 163 -9.44 1.18 24.07
N PRO A 164 -10.36 1.70 24.92
CA PRO A 164 -10.34 3.09 25.34
C PRO A 164 -9.24 3.33 26.39
N VAL A 165 -8.66 4.53 26.35
CA VAL A 165 -7.59 4.99 27.24
C VAL A 165 -7.83 6.45 27.57
N THR A 166 -7.65 6.86 28.82
CA THR A 166 -7.71 8.28 29.22
C THR A 166 -6.34 8.75 29.70
N LEU A 167 -5.88 9.90 29.21
CA LEU A 167 -4.66 10.54 29.67
C LEU A 167 -4.93 11.98 30.07
N HIS A 168 -4.26 12.43 31.14
CA HIS A 168 -4.28 13.83 31.56
C HIS A 168 -3.24 14.65 30.78
N GLN A 169 -3.72 15.60 29.99
CA GLN A 169 -2.89 16.65 29.41
C GLN A 169 -2.89 17.85 30.35
N ILE A 170 -1.76 18.54 30.40
CA ILE A 170 -1.61 19.73 31.25
C ILE A 170 -1.19 20.90 30.38
N VAL A 171 -1.94 21.99 30.49
CA VAL A 171 -1.64 23.26 29.81
C VAL A 171 -1.46 24.37 30.84
N THR A 172 -0.55 25.30 30.55
CA THR A 172 -0.24 26.40 31.46
C THR A 172 -0.55 27.73 30.79
N TYR A 173 -1.20 28.61 31.54
CA TYR A 173 -1.53 29.97 31.15
C TYR A 173 -0.85 30.98 32.07
N ARG A 174 -0.53 32.15 31.53
CA ARG A 174 0.00 33.29 32.27
C ARG A 174 -0.82 34.53 31.95
N ASP A 175 -1.12 35.31 32.98
CA ASP A 175 -1.75 36.62 32.87
C ASP A 175 -0.76 37.61 32.25
N GLU A 176 -1.10 38.15 31.07
CA GLU A 176 -0.34 39.16 30.34
C GLU A 176 -1.14 40.46 30.26
N VAL A 177 -0.51 41.55 29.79
CA VAL A 177 -1.18 42.86 29.62
C VAL A 177 -2.43 42.77 28.73
N THR A 178 -2.46 41.83 27.79
CA THR A 178 -3.55 41.62 26.83
C THR A 178 -4.55 40.54 27.27
N GLY A 179 -4.39 39.96 28.47
CA GLY A 179 -5.16 38.83 28.97
C GLY A 179 -4.32 37.57 29.12
N TRP A 180 -4.96 36.44 29.42
CA TRP A 180 -4.28 35.15 29.58
C TRP A 180 -3.68 34.67 28.27
N ALA A 181 -2.46 34.13 28.32
CA ALA A 181 -1.77 33.56 27.18
C ALA A 181 -1.16 32.19 27.52
N LEU A 182 -1.10 31.29 26.54
CA LEU A 182 -0.51 29.97 26.67
C LEU A 182 1.02 30.08 26.77
N VAL A 183 1.61 29.40 27.76
CA VAL A 183 3.04 29.40 28.07
C VAL A 183 3.56 27.98 28.30
N PRO A 184 4.88 27.71 28.19
CA PRO A 184 5.44 26.46 28.68
C PRO A 184 5.26 26.34 30.20
N ALA A 185 5.17 25.11 30.70
CA ALA A 185 5.11 24.86 32.13
C ALA A 185 6.38 25.38 32.84
N TYR A 186 6.19 25.99 34.01
CA TYR A 186 7.24 26.70 34.75
C TYR A 186 8.26 25.72 35.39
N PRO A 187 9.50 26.13 35.71
CA PRO A 187 10.51 25.21 36.24
C PRO A 187 10.09 24.48 37.52
N SER A 188 9.40 25.16 38.46
CA SER A 188 8.90 24.52 39.69
C SER A 188 7.73 23.56 39.47
N PHE A 189 7.07 23.56 38.31
CA PHE A 189 6.03 22.59 37.97
C PHE A 189 6.62 21.19 37.81
N TRP A 190 7.82 21.13 37.22
CA TRP A 190 8.54 19.88 36.96
C TRP A 190 9.23 19.32 38.21
N GLY A 191 9.57 20.18 39.17
CA GLY A 191 10.36 19.81 40.35
C GLY A 191 11.84 19.58 40.03
N GLU A 192 12.57 18.97 40.96
CA GLU A 192 14.00 18.70 40.76
C GLU A 192 14.22 17.55 39.77
N ARG A 193 15.38 17.54 39.08
CA ARG A 193 15.75 16.41 38.22
C ARG A 193 16.12 15.20 39.09
N GLN A 194 15.43 14.10 38.85
CA GLN A 194 15.68 12.80 39.46
C GLN A 194 16.47 11.90 38.51
N THR A 195 17.06 10.84 39.05
CA THR A 195 17.79 9.85 38.24
C THR A 195 17.54 8.44 38.73
N PHE A 196 17.01 7.60 37.84
CA PHE A 196 16.93 6.16 38.04
C PHE A 196 18.17 5.51 37.42
N THR A 197 18.82 4.60 38.16
CA THR A 197 19.95 3.81 37.65
C THR A 197 19.68 2.32 37.86
N GLY A 198 19.32 1.65 36.77
CA GLY A 198 19.18 0.21 36.69
C GLY A 198 20.48 -0.50 36.27
N ARG A 199 20.33 -1.75 35.85
CA ARG A 199 21.46 -2.58 35.41
C ARG A 199 21.93 -2.18 34.01
N TYR A 200 20.99 -1.94 33.10
CA TYR A 200 21.20 -1.63 31.68
C TYR A 200 20.66 -0.26 31.28
N LEU A 201 19.94 0.43 32.16
CA LEU A 201 19.30 1.71 31.90
C LEU A 201 19.71 2.77 32.93
N THR A 202 19.89 4.00 32.47
CA THR A 202 19.93 5.19 33.33
C THR A 202 18.95 6.21 32.76
N VAL A 203 17.95 6.60 33.55
CA VAL A 203 16.91 7.56 33.14
C VAL A 203 17.02 8.80 33.99
N GLU A 204 17.16 9.97 33.35
CA GLU A 204 17.01 11.27 33.99
C GLU A 204 15.60 11.80 33.69
N TYR A 205 14.86 12.24 34.71
CA TYR A 205 13.46 12.65 34.60
C TYR A 205 13.08 13.72 35.63
N PRO A 206 12.01 14.50 35.42
CA PRO A 206 11.53 15.48 36.40
C PRO A 206 10.83 14.80 37.59
N GLU A 207 10.98 15.34 38.80
CA GLU A 207 10.36 14.83 40.03
C GLU A 207 8.85 14.62 39.90
N ARG A 208 8.15 15.50 39.18
CA ARG A 208 6.70 15.35 38.91
C ARG A 208 6.33 13.99 38.32
N ASP A 209 7.17 13.47 37.43
CA ASP A 209 6.91 12.21 36.73
C ASP A 209 7.43 10.98 37.49
N ALA A 210 8.00 11.15 38.69
CA ALA A 210 8.57 10.06 39.48
C ALA A 210 7.61 8.87 39.70
N PRO A 211 6.33 9.06 40.08
CA PRO A 211 5.42 7.93 40.31
C PRO A 211 5.25 7.03 39.08
N THR A 212 5.23 7.63 37.89
CA THR A 212 5.06 6.91 36.62
C THR A 212 6.40 6.36 36.12
N VAL A 213 7.45 7.18 36.14
CA VAL A 213 8.75 6.86 35.55
C VAL A 213 9.51 5.82 36.37
N GLU A 214 9.42 5.80 37.70
CA GLU A 214 10.12 4.80 38.50
C GLU A 214 9.66 3.38 38.18
N ARG A 215 8.34 3.21 37.98
CA ARG A 215 7.76 1.94 37.54
C ARG A 215 8.17 1.61 36.09
N LEU A 216 7.99 2.56 35.17
CA LEU A 216 8.37 2.39 33.76
C LEU A 216 9.86 2.06 33.58
N ALA A 217 10.75 2.76 34.27
CA ALA A 217 12.19 2.61 34.14
C ALA A 217 12.67 1.25 34.65
N SER A 218 12.05 0.71 35.71
CA SER A 218 12.29 -0.66 36.15
C SER A 218 11.88 -1.67 35.07
N GLU A 219 10.67 -1.54 34.52
CA GLU A 219 10.16 -2.44 33.48
C GLU A 219 10.98 -2.33 32.17
N TRP A 220 11.44 -1.13 31.80
CA TRP A 220 12.33 -0.94 30.65
C TRP A 220 13.73 -1.53 30.88
N ASP A 221 14.28 -1.46 32.10
CA ASP A 221 15.55 -2.12 32.44
C ASP A 221 15.44 -3.65 32.30
N GLU A 222 14.30 -4.23 32.69
CA GLU A 222 13.99 -5.64 32.49
C GLU A 222 13.85 -6.01 31.00
N MET A 223 13.16 -5.18 30.20
CA MET A 223 13.07 -5.38 28.74
C MET A 223 14.46 -5.32 28.08
N LEU A 224 15.32 -4.40 28.51
CA LEU A 224 16.72 -4.34 28.05
C LEU A 224 17.54 -5.54 28.54
N ALA A 225 17.23 -6.09 29.73
CA ALA A 225 17.83 -7.32 30.18
C ALA A 225 17.43 -8.51 29.28
N ALA A 226 16.17 -8.57 28.84
CA ALA A 226 15.67 -9.57 27.90
C ALA A 226 16.38 -9.47 26.53
N VAL A 227 16.62 -8.26 26.01
CA VAL A 227 17.47 -8.05 24.81
C VAL A 227 18.83 -8.76 24.95
N CYS A 228 19.47 -8.62 26.11
CA CYS A 228 20.79 -9.18 26.36
C CYS A 228 20.80 -10.69 26.59
N GLN A 229 19.66 -11.29 26.94
CA GLN A 229 19.53 -12.71 27.31
C GLN A 229 18.91 -13.56 26.20
N GLU A 230 17.89 -13.03 25.52
CA GLU A 230 17.04 -13.76 24.57
C GLU A 230 17.45 -13.53 23.11
N LEU A 231 18.04 -12.37 22.78
CA LEU A 231 18.39 -12.06 21.39
C LEU A 231 19.83 -12.48 21.04
N ASP A 232 19.92 -13.45 20.14
CA ASP A 232 21.20 -13.96 19.65
C ASP A 232 22.10 -12.90 19.03
N GLY A 233 23.36 -12.90 19.41
CA GLY A 233 24.37 -11.99 18.89
C GLY A 233 24.36 -10.58 19.49
N LEU A 234 23.53 -10.30 20.50
CA LEU A 234 23.57 -9.07 21.31
C LEU A 234 24.23 -9.35 22.67
N ARG A 235 25.57 -9.32 22.73
CA ARG A 235 26.30 -9.49 24.00
C ARG A 235 26.51 -8.15 24.68
N CYS A 236 25.64 -7.82 25.63
CA CYS A 236 25.74 -6.61 26.44
C CYS A 236 26.94 -6.69 27.40
N ARG A 237 27.81 -5.68 27.37
CA ARG A 237 28.89 -5.56 28.36
C ARG A 237 28.28 -5.25 29.73
N ARG A 238 28.88 -5.76 30.81
CA ARG A 238 28.42 -5.47 32.19
C ARG A 238 28.43 -3.97 32.55
N THR A 239 29.22 -3.17 31.84
CA THR A 239 29.33 -1.72 32.05
C THR A 239 28.47 -0.91 31.06
N TRP A 240 27.79 -1.56 30.12
CA TRP A 240 26.94 -0.86 29.17
C TRP A 240 25.63 -0.46 29.86
N ARG A 241 25.27 0.81 29.73
CA ARG A 241 23.98 1.36 30.15
C ARG A 241 23.49 2.32 29.08
N LEU A 242 22.28 2.11 28.61
CA LEU A 242 21.58 3.09 27.79
C LEU A 242 21.23 4.29 28.68
N LYS A 243 21.61 5.48 28.24
CA LYS A 243 21.22 6.73 28.92
C LYS A 243 20.00 7.30 28.23
N VAL A 244 18.97 7.62 29.00
CA VAL A 244 17.73 8.22 28.53
C VAL A 244 17.48 9.50 29.31
N GLU A 245 17.15 10.58 28.61
CA GLU A 245 16.74 11.85 29.19
C GLU A 245 15.28 12.09 28.82
N LEU A 246 14.41 12.14 29.83
CA LEU A 246 13.02 12.54 29.69
C LEU A 246 12.94 14.06 29.82
N SER A 247 12.86 14.71 28.66
CA SER A 247 12.93 16.15 28.50
C SER A 247 11.59 16.81 28.83
N THR A 248 11.67 17.95 29.50
CA THR A 248 10.53 18.84 29.78
C THR A 248 10.24 19.80 28.62
N GLU A 249 11.05 19.77 27.56
CA GLU A 249 10.83 20.57 26.35
C GLU A 249 9.87 19.86 25.38
N SER A 250 9.07 20.64 24.63
CA SER A 250 8.17 20.08 23.61
C SER A 250 8.88 19.64 22.32
N GLY A 251 10.16 19.94 22.16
CA GLY A 251 10.94 19.63 20.96
C GLY A 251 10.98 18.12 20.64
N PRO A 252 11.36 17.24 21.59
CA PRO A 252 11.27 15.79 21.41
C PRO A 252 9.89 15.31 20.99
N LEU A 253 8.82 15.82 21.60
CA LEU A 253 7.44 15.47 21.24
C LEU A 253 7.09 15.92 19.81
N ALA A 254 7.45 17.15 19.43
CA ALA A 254 7.21 17.65 18.07
C ALA A 254 7.96 16.84 17.00
N ARG A 255 9.17 16.37 17.31
CA ARG A 255 9.93 15.48 16.42
C ARG A 255 9.31 14.09 16.29
N MET A 256 8.53 13.66 17.29
CA MET A 256 7.64 12.50 17.16
C MET A 256 6.50 12.87 16.23
N ALA A 257 5.70 13.87 16.59
CA ALA A 257 4.54 14.37 15.83
C ALA A 257 4.79 14.60 14.33
N GLU A 258 5.92 15.18 13.96
CA GLU A 258 6.31 15.29 12.55
C GLU A 258 6.37 13.88 11.92
N GLY A 259 5.46 13.59 11.00
CA GLY A 259 5.66 12.57 9.96
C GLY A 259 6.86 12.87 9.04
N SER A 260 7.81 13.70 9.48
CA SER A 260 9.00 14.07 8.73
C SER A 260 9.81 12.82 8.45
N SER A 261 10.34 12.78 7.23
CA SER A 261 11.22 11.80 6.59
C SER A 261 12.15 11.01 7.52
N ARG A 262 12.52 11.49 8.71
CA ARG A 262 13.45 10.79 9.61
C ARG A 262 12.82 10.12 10.82
N GLY A 263 11.56 10.29 11.20
CA GLY A 263 10.96 9.64 12.38
C GLY A 263 11.70 9.87 13.73
N PRO A 264 11.01 9.73 14.88
CA PRO A 264 11.56 10.14 16.18
C PRO A 264 12.69 9.27 16.73
N LEU A 265 12.62 7.94 16.58
CA LEU A 265 13.72 7.02 16.94
C LEU A 265 15.04 7.46 16.29
N TRP A 266 14.96 8.00 15.08
CA TRP A 266 16.11 8.17 14.22
C TRP A 266 16.66 9.60 14.21
N LYS A 267 15.82 10.61 14.45
CA LYS A 267 16.32 11.93 14.90
C LYS A 267 16.94 11.85 16.29
N GLY A 268 16.31 11.17 17.26
CA GLY A 268 16.86 10.98 18.61
C GLY A 268 18.24 10.29 18.61
N MET A 269 18.43 9.30 17.72
CA MET A 269 19.75 8.68 17.50
C MET A 269 20.74 9.52 16.68
N SER A 270 20.27 10.37 15.76
CA SER A 270 21.15 11.30 15.00
C SER A 270 21.83 12.34 15.91
N TYR A 271 21.25 12.61 17.09
CA TYR A 271 21.83 13.47 18.13
C TYR A 271 22.81 12.74 19.07
N MET A 272 23.19 11.49 18.78
CA MET A 272 24.48 10.94 19.23
C MET A 272 25.68 11.62 18.52
N THR A 273 25.49 12.79 17.94
CA THR A 273 26.56 13.68 17.48
C THR A 273 27.21 14.34 18.70
N PRO A 274 28.55 14.48 18.73
CA PRO A 274 29.23 15.19 19.80
C PRO A 274 28.82 16.66 19.75
N ILE A 275 27.92 17.07 20.66
CA ILE A 275 27.56 18.47 20.84
C ILE A 275 28.80 19.20 21.35
N GLY A 276 29.46 19.94 20.46
CA GLY A 276 30.55 20.86 20.79
C GLY A 276 31.87 20.18 21.18
N ARG A 277 32.97 20.90 20.96
CA ARG A 277 34.29 20.54 21.50
C ARG A 277 34.20 20.51 23.04
N GLY A 278 33.87 19.36 23.62
CA GLY A 278 33.96 19.13 25.06
C GLY A 278 32.88 18.29 25.74
N ALA A 279 31.68 18.09 25.18
CA ALA A 279 30.59 17.40 25.89
C ALA A 279 30.29 16.00 25.30
N ARG A 280 30.77 14.96 25.98
CA ARG A 280 30.40 13.54 25.75
C ARG A 280 29.04 13.23 26.41
N ARG A 281 27.92 13.64 25.81
CA ARG A 281 26.59 13.09 26.20
C ARG A 281 26.05 12.25 25.05
N SER A 282 26.27 10.94 25.12
CA SER A 282 25.64 9.93 24.28
C SER A 282 24.44 9.34 25.06
N GLY A 283 23.22 9.64 24.62
CA GLY A 283 21.98 9.21 25.24
C GLY A 283 20.76 9.50 24.35
N LEU A 284 19.63 8.85 24.62
CA LEU A 284 18.36 9.03 23.94
C LEU A 284 17.54 10.12 24.64
N GLU A 285 17.17 11.16 23.92
CA GLU A 285 16.28 12.22 24.45
C GLU A 285 14.84 11.95 24.01
N LEU A 286 13.92 11.81 24.97
CA LEU A 286 12.50 11.54 24.74
C LEU A 286 11.66 12.57 25.52
N PRO A 287 10.40 12.85 25.12
CA PRO A 287 9.52 13.68 25.93
C PRO A 287 9.21 12.97 27.25
N THR A 288 8.92 13.72 28.31
CA THR A 288 8.48 13.18 29.59
C THR A 288 6.99 12.76 29.57
N PRO A 289 6.53 11.79 30.40
CA PRO A 289 5.14 11.32 30.37
C PRO A 289 4.10 12.42 30.53
N SER A 290 4.33 13.41 31.40
CA SER A 290 3.43 14.57 31.53
C SER A 290 3.27 15.41 30.25
N LEU A 291 4.21 15.34 29.29
CA LEU A 291 4.04 15.97 27.97
C LEU A 291 3.27 15.08 26.96
N ILE A 292 3.40 13.77 27.10
CA ILE A 292 2.64 12.81 26.27
C ILE A 292 1.18 12.77 26.73
N GLY A 293 0.97 12.82 28.03
CA GLY A 293 -0.29 12.61 28.73
C GLY A 293 -0.05 11.71 29.94
N SER A 294 -0.33 12.21 31.14
CA SER A 294 -0.15 11.45 32.38
C SER A 294 -1.21 10.36 32.51
N PRO A 295 -0.82 9.11 32.83
CA PRO A 295 -1.77 8.02 32.96
C PRO A 295 -2.63 8.20 34.21
N VAL A 296 -3.94 8.01 34.06
CA VAL A 296 -4.93 8.14 35.15
C VAL A 296 -5.22 6.80 35.83
N ASP A 297 -5.04 5.72 35.08
CA ASP A 297 -5.33 4.35 35.48
C ASP A 297 -4.31 3.37 34.89
N GLU A 298 -4.54 2.09 35.13
CA GLU A 298 -3.67 1.03 34.61
C GLU A 298 -3.72 0.95 33.07
N ALA A 299 -4.86 1.25 32.43
CA ALA A 299 -4.96 1.22 30.97
C ALA A 299 -4.10 2.31 30.33
N GLY A 300 -4.16 3.54 30.86
CA GLY A 300 -3.29 4.65 30.48
C GLY A 300 -1.82 4.35 30.75
N TYR A 301 -1.51 3.75 31.90
CA TYR A 301 -0.15 3.33 32.21
C TYR A 301 0.39 2.34 31.17
N GLN A 302 -0.39 1.30 30.83
CA GLN A 302 -0.01 0.29 29.84
C GLN A 302 0.14 0.89 28.44
N ALA A 303 -0.68 1.85 28.05
CA ALA A 303 -0.57 2.56 26.78
C ALA A 303 0.72 3.38 26.69
N VAL A 304 1.01 4.18 27.73
CA VAL A 304 2.26 4.95 27.81
C VAL A 304 3.48 4.01 27.79
N ARG A 305 3.44 2.92 28.57
CA ARG A 305 4.49 1.88 28.56
C ARG A 305 4.70 1.32 27.16
N ALA A 306 3.63 0.94 26.48
CA ALA A 306 3.66 0.32 25.15
C ALA A 306 4.27 1.25 24.10
N GLY A 307 3.99 2.57 24.15
CA GLY A 307 4.57 3.49 23.18
C GLY A 307 6.04 3.85 23.45
N TYR A 308 6.48 3.91 24.71
CA TYR A 308 7.90 4.12 25.02
C TYR A 308 8.77 2.87 24.76
N ALA A 309 8.24 1.67 24.97
CA ALA A 309 9.02 0.43 24.91
C ALA A 309 9.78 0.24 23.57
N PRO A 310 9.16 0.40 22.37
CA PRO A 310 9.86 0.33 21.10
C PRO A 310 11.00 1.36 20.96
N LEU A 311 10.86 2.55 21.57
CA LEU A 311 11.86 3.61 21.50
C LEU A 311 13.09 3.28 22.36
N ILE A 312 12.84 2.86 23.60
CA ILE A 312 13.89 2.55 24.58
C ILE A 312 14.63 1.28 24.15
N VAL A 313 13.88 0.20 23.88
CA VAL A 313 14.46 -1.09 23.50
C VAL A 313 15.10 -0.99 22.11
N GLY A 314 14.44 -0.31 21.17
CA GLY A 314 14.99 -0.08 19.84
C GLY A 314 16.27 0.75 19.86
N GLY A 315 16.30 1.82 20.65
CA GLY A 315 17.51 2.63 20.88
C GLY A 315 18.63 1.84 21.54
N GLY A 316 18.31 0.99 22.51
CA GLY A 316 19.28 0.10 23.18
C GLY A 316 19.92 -0.91 22.21
N ILE A 317 19.10 -1.59 21.40
CA ILE A 317 19.59 -2.50 20.35
C ILE A 317 20.51 -1.75 19.39
N ALA A 318 20.07 -0.58 18.92
CA ALA A 318 20.82 0.17 17.92
C ALA A 318 22.16 0.72 18.46
N ASP A 319 22.22 1.11 19.74
CA ASP A 319 23.47 1.47 20.43
C ASP A 319 24.43 0.27 20.56
N ILE A 320 23.93 -0.92 20.93
CA ILE A 320 24.73 -2.16 21.01
C ILE A 320 25.28 -2.56 19.63
N ILE A 321 24.47 -2.39 18.58
CA ILE A 321 24.88 -2.67 17.19
C ILE A 321 25.90 -1.62 16.70
N GLY A 322 25.85 -0.40 17.23
CA GLY A 322 26.69 0.71 16.83
C GLY A 322 26.17 1.44 15.58
N TRP A 323 24.86 1.36 15.31
CA TRP A 323 24.26 2.12 14.21
C TRP A 323 24.09 3.58 14.63
N ARG A 324 24.57 4.51 13.81
CA ARG A 324 24.61 5.95 14.13
C ARG A 324 23.56 6.79 13.39
N CYS A 325 22.59 6.12 12.75
CA CYS A 325 21.66 6.73 11.81
C CYS A 325 22.36 7.46 10.63
N CYS A 326 21.71 7.68 9.49
CA CYS A 326 20.41 7.17 9.05
C CYS A 326 20.55 6.29 7.81
N GLU A 327 21.75 5.81 7.54
CA GLU A 327 22.02 5.01 6.37
C GLU A 327 21.30 3.67 6.48
N LYS A 328 20.67 3.27 5.36
CA LYS A 328 20.00 1.98 5.20
C LYS A 328 18.84 1.80 6.19
N VAL A 329 18.18 2.90 6.56
CA VAL A 329 17.16 2.92 7.63
C VAL A 329 16.01 1.96 7.36
N VAL A 330 15.63 1.73 6.09
CA VAL A 330 14.51 0.86 5.73
C VAL A 330 14.80 -0.61 6.10
N PHE A 331 15.96 -1.13 5.70
CA PHE A 331 16.39 -2.48 6.04
C PHE A 331 16.76 -2.63 7.51
N PHE A 332 17.41 -1.61 8.10
CA PHE A 332 17.73 -1.63 9.52
C PHE A 332 16.47 -1.70 10.38
N ARG A 333 15.44 -0.91 10.03
CA ARG A 333 14.15 -0.89 10.72
C ARG A 333 13.41 -2.21 10.57
N ALA A 334 13.37 -2.81 9.38
CA ALA A 334 12.74 -4.12 9.20
C ALA A 334 13.39 -5.20 10.10
N LEU A 335 14.73 -5.21 10.19
CA LEU A 335 15.46 -6.10 11.10
C LEU A 335 15.19 -5.78 12.58
N LEU A 336 15.10 -4.49 12.93
CA LEU A 336 14.79 -4.05 14.30
C LEU A 336 13.38 -4.45 14.71
N ASP A 337 12.38 -4.18 13.88
CA ASP A 337 10.98 -4.49 14.14
C ASP A 337 10.79 -6.01 14.29
N LYS A 338 11.60 -6.84 13.60
CA LYS A 338 11.61 -8.29 13.81
C LYS A 338 12.20 -8.70 15.17
N GLN A 339 13.19 -7.97 15.69
CA GLN A 339 13.71 -8.20 17.04
C GLN A 339 12.69 -7.78 18.10
N LEU A 340 12.03 -6.63 17.90
CA LEU A 340 10.98 -6.15 18.80
C LEU A 340 9.77 -7.10 18.81
N SER A 341 9.42 -7.72 17.68
CA SER A 341 8.34 -8.70 17.62
C SER A 341 8.68 -10.02 18.31
N ARG A 342 9.93 -10.47 18.25
CA ARG A 342 10.39 -11.64 19.03
C ARG A 342 10.29 -11.41 20.54
N LEU A 343 10.48 -10.17 20.99
CA LEU A 343 10.32 -9.78 22.39
C LEU A 343 8.87 -9.45 22.79
N GLY A 344 7.90 -9.57 21.87
CA GLY A 344 6.50 -9.22 22.13
C GLY A 344 6.25 -7.72 22.35
N ILE A 345 7.20 -6.84 21.99
CA ILE A 345 7.09 -5.39 22.19
C ILE A 345 6.30 -4.72 21.06
N LYS A 346 6.45 -5.22 19.83
CA LYS A 346 5.79 -4.67 18.64
C LYS A 346 5.32 -5.79 17.72
N PRO A 347 4.08 -5.80 17.22
CA PRO A 347 3.64 -6.81 16.27
C PRO A 347 4.45 -6.74 14.97
N TRP A 348 4.62 -7.89 14.32
CA TRP A 348 5.18 -7.93 12.98
C TRP A 348 4.15 -7.40 11.98
N PRO A 349 4.49 -6.45 11.09
CA PRO A 349 3.49 -5.73 10.32
C PRO A 349 3.03 -6.44 9.04
N LEU A 350 3.53 -7.65 8.73
CA LEU A 350 3.07 -8.41 7.57
C LEU A 350 1.87 -9.29 7.91
N THR A 351 0.86 -9.23 7.05
CA THR A 351 -0.36 -10.02 7.05
C THR A 351 -0.44 -10.89 5.79
N ALA A 352 -1.41 -11.79 5.73
CA ALA A 352 -1.66 -12.61 4.54
C ALA A 352 -1.94 -11.75 3.29
N SER A 353 -2.77 -10.70 3.44
CA SER A 353 -3.07 -9.75 2.36
C SER A 353 -1.83 -9.07 1.81
N ASP A 354 -0.82 -8.83 2.65
CA ASP A 354 0.43 -8.19 2.21
C ASP A 354 1.25 -9.12 1.31
N TYR A 355 1.23 -10.43 1.57
CA TYR A 355 1.88 -11.41 0.68
C TYR A 355 1.13 -11.53 -0.65
N GLU A 356 -0.20 -11.47 -0.64
CA GLU A 356 -0.99 -11.42 -1.87
C GLU A 356 -0.64 -10.19 -2.73
N ASP A 357 -0.60 -9.00 -2.11
CA ASP A 357 -0.18 -7.76 -2.78
C ASP A 357 1.23 -7.88 -3.37
N ILE A 358 2.16 -8.52 -2.66
CA ILE A 358 3.54 -8.74 -3.14
C ILE A 358 3.57 -9.65 -4.37
N LEU A 359 2.76 -10.71 -4.39
CA LEU A 359 2.71 -11.67 -5.51
C LEU A 359 2.00 -11.08 -6.73
N GLN A 360 1.08 -10.15 -6.53
CA GLN A 360 0.38 -9.43 -7.60
C GLN A 360 1.13 -8.18 -8.07
N GLY A 361 1.99 -7.61 -7.23
CA GLY A 361 2.67 -6.32 -7.45
C GLY A 361 3.73 -6.29 -8.55
N SER A 362 4.16 -5.05 -8.86
CA SER A 362 5.09 -4.73 -9.95
C SER A 362 6.57 -4.93 -9.62
N ILE A 363 6.94 -4.99 -8.35
CA ILE A 363 8.34 -5.21 -7.93
C ILE A 363 8.63 -6.71 -7.93
N ARG A 364 8.91 -7.23 -9.13
CA ARG A 364 9.36 -8.61 -9.37
C ARG A 364 10.86 -8.73 -9.56
N ASP A 365 11.62 -7.67 -9.31
CA ASP A 365 13.08 -7.72 -9.30
C ASP A 365 13.62 -7.18 -7.97
N VAL A 366 14.07 -8.08 -7.11
CA VAL A 366 14.78 -7.79 -5.85
C VAL A 366 15.96 -6.84 -6.10
N SER A 367 16.59 -6.88 -7.27
CA SER A 367 17.73 -6.01 -7.61
C SER A 367 17.36 -4.53 -7.73
N SER A 368 16.08 -4.22 -8.00
CA SER A 368 15.55 -2.86 -8.05
C SER A 368 15.58 -2.15 -6.68
N LEU A 369 15.71 -2.88 -5.58
CA LEU A 369 15.71 -2.33 -4.22
C LEU A 369 17.02 -1.63 -3.83
N HIS A 370 17.97 -1.49 -4.75
CA HIS A 370 19.22 -0.77 -4.48
C HIS A 370 19.00 0.67 -4.02
N TRP A 371 18.05 1.40 -4.62
CA TRP A 371 17.74 2.77 -4.21
C TRP A 371 17.03 2.84 -2.84
N VAL A 372 16.26 1.80 -2.49
CA VAL A 372 15.62 1.63 -1.18
C VAL A 372 16.67 1.40 -0.10
N TYR A 373 17.67 0.58 -0.40
CA TYR A 373 18.80 0.30 0.48
C TYR A 373 19.59 1.56 0.86
N LEU A 374 19.70 2.53 -0.04
CA LEU A 374 20.43 3.77 0.20
C LEU A 374 19.59 4.86 0.90
N GLN A 375 18.31 4.61 1.17
CA GLN A 375 17.46 5.62 1.78
C GLN A 375 17.93 5.99 3.18
N ARG A 376 17.81 7.29 3.47
CA ARG A 376 18.05 7.90 4.78
C ARG A 376 16.76 8.26 5.51
N SER A 377 15.63 7.91 4.92
CA SER A 377 14.28 8.24 5.34
C SER A 377 13.36 7.05 5.08
N PHE A 378 12.58 6.68 6.08
CA PHE A 378 11.60 5.60 5.93
C PHE A 378 10.37 6.09 5.14
N ASN A 379 10.00 7.37 5.28
CA ASN A 379 8.80 7.93 4.66
C ASN A 379 9.03 8.34 3.19
N ASN A 380 10.27 8.23 2.69
CA ASN A 380 10.56 8.38 1.26
C ASN A 380 10.13 7.15 0.43
N ILE A 381 9.67 6.09 1.10
CA ILE A 381 9.29 4.83 0.50
C ILE A 381 7.80 4.62 0.70
N THR A 382 7.11 4.17 -0.35
CA THR A 382 5.68 3.85 -0.26
C THR A 382 5.43 2.67 0.69
N PRO A 383 4.28 2.59 1.36
CA PRO A 383 3.95 1.48 2.25
C PRO A 383 4.09 0.10 1.60
N GLN A 384 3.76 -0.03 0.31
CA GLN A 384 3.90 -1.27 -0.45
C GLN A 384 5.37 -1.73 -0.53
N ILE A 385 6.28 -0.82 -0.85
CA ILE A 385 7.71 -1.13 -0.93
C ILE A 385 8.28 -1.44 0.46
N GLN A 386 7.78 -0.77 1.50
CA GLN A 386 8.14 -1.12 2.88
C GLN A 386 7.77 -2.58 3.17
N LYS A 387 6.53 -3.00 2.87
CA LYS A 387 6.09 -4.40 3.03
C LYS A 387 6.97 -5.38 2.23
N THR A 388 7.37 -5.02 1.00
CA THR A 388 8.34 -5.81 0.21
C THR A 388 9.69 -5.99 0.94
N VAL A 389 10.23 -4.94 1.56
CA VAL A 389 11.49 -5.06 2.33
C VAL A 389 11.31 -5.97 3.55
N TYR A 390 10.17 -5.89 4.23
CA TYR A 390 9.89 -6.74 5.39
C TYR A 390 9.79 -8.21 4.98
N SER A 391 9.15 -8.52 3.84
CA SER A 391 9.03 -9.91 3.38
C SER A 391 10.37 -10.49 2.95
N ILE A 392 11.26 -9.67 2.38
CA ILE A 392 12.64 -10.07 2.06
C ILE A 392 13.45 -10.34 3.34
N VAL A 393 13.30 -9.52 4.38
CA VAL A 393 13.96 -9.78 5.66
C VAL A 393 13.49 -11.11 6.26
N ASP A 394 12.20 -11.39 6.22
CA ASP A 394 11.65 -12.68 6.66
C ASP A 394 12.20 -13.85 5.85
N PHE A 395 12.23 -13.71 4.52
CA PHE A 395 12.85 -14.69 3.63
C PHE A 395 14.33 -14.94 3.96
N ILE A 396 15.12 -13.89 4.20
CA ILE A 396 16.54 -14.02 4.58
C ILE A 396 16.69 -14.82 5.88
N LEU A 397 15.83 -14.58 6.86
CA LEU A 397 15.90 -15.24 8.17
C LEU A 397 15.52 -16.72 8.09
N VAL A 398 14.49 -17.04 7.30
CA VAL A 398 14.07 -18.43 7.07
C VAL A 398 15.12 -19.18 6.25
N SER A 399 15.69 -18.52 5.25
CA SER A 399 16.74 -19.11 4.40
C SER A 399 18.05 -19.29 5.16
N ASN A 400 18.36 -18.45 6.16
CA ASN A 400 19.61 -18.47 6.90
C ASN A 400 19.40 -18.53 8.42
N PRO A 401 18.89 -19.65 8.97
CA PRO A 401 18.52 -19.74 10.38
C PRO A 401 19.71 -19.61 11.33
N GLU A 402 20.94 -19.87 10.87
CA GLU A 402 22.16 -19.73 11.68
C GLU A 402 22.58 -18.27 11.89
N ARG A 403 22.11 -17.34 11.05
CA ARG A 403 22.43 -15.92 11.20
C ARG A 403 21.42 -15.23 12.11
N SER A 404 21.91 -14.68 13.21
CA SER A 404 21.07 -13.84 14.06
C SER A 404 20.75 -12.48 13.42
N LEU A 405 19.60 -11.91 13.79
CA LEU A 405 19.16 -10.56 13.39
C LEU A 405 20.24 -9.50 13.68
N ALA A 406 20.90 -9.59 14.82
CA ALA A 406 21.99 -8.69 15.19
C ALA A 406 23.22 -8.83 14.29
N SER A 407 23.50 -10.04 13.79
CA SER A 407 24.56 -10.26 12.81
C SER A 407 24.21 -9.62 11.47
N LEU A 408 22.96 -9.76 11.00
CA LEU A 408 22.47 -9.14 9.78
C LEU A 408 22.48 -7.60 9.86
N GLN A 409 22.11 -7.01 11.00
CA GLN A 409 22.23 -5.57 11.22
C GLN A 409 23.68 -5.10 11.15
N ARG A 410 24.64 -5.80 11.79
CA ARG A 410 26.07 -5.44 11.68
C ARG A 410 26.61 -5.63 10.27
N LEU A 411 26.11 -6.63 9.55
CA LEU A 411 26.43 -6.86 8.13
C LEU A 411 25.95 -5.69 7.27
N LEU A 412 24.75 -5.16 7.54
CA LEU A 412 24.20 -3.98 6.88
C LEU A 412 25.14 -2.76 7.03
N LEU A 413 25.73 -2.58 8.21
CA LEU A 413 26.68 -1.50 8.47
C LEU A 413 28.01 -1.67 7.73
N ARG A 414 28.40 -2.91 7.43
CA ARG A 414 29.67 -3.23 6.77
C ARG A 414 29.65 -2.97 5.26
N TYR A 415 28.50 -3.12 4.60
CA TYR A 415 28.39 -3.06 3.15
C TYR A 415 27.67 -1.80 2.67
N ASP A 416 28.29 -1.01 1.81
CA ASP A 416 27.70 0.24 1.29
C ASP A 416 26.74 0.02 0.12
N THR A 417 26.73 -1.17 -0.46
CA THR A 417 25.89 -1.51 -1.61
C THR A 417 24.99 -2.71 -1.31
N TYR A 418 23.77 -2.64 -1.84
CA TYR A 418 22.72 -3.63 -1.62
C TYR A 418 23.11 -5.06 -2.03
N ARG A 419 23.64 -5.24 -3.24
CA ARG A 419 23.94 -6.57 -3.78
C ARG A 419 24.96 -7.34 -2.93
N PRO A 420 26.15 -6.80 -2.61
CA PRO A 420 27.09 -7.48 -1.71
C PRO A 420 26.53 -7.79 -0.32
N TRP A 421 25.69 -6.91 0.24
CA TRP A 421 25.00 -7.17 1.49
C TRP A 421 24.05 -8.37 1.38
N LEU A 422 23.15 -8.35 0.41
CA LEU A 422 22.16 -9.41 0.18
C LEU A 422 22.84 -10.77 -0.06
N PHE A 423 23.91 -10.77 -0.86
CA PHE A 423 24.68 -11.98 -1.17
C PHE A 423 25.38 -12.55 0.06
N SER A 424 25.73 -11.71 1.03
CA SER A 424 26.34 -12.13 2.29
C SER A 424 25.29 -12.53 3.33
N ALA A 425 24.06 -12.02 3.21
CA ALA A 425 22.96 -12.29 4.12
C ALA A 425 22.37 -13.70 3.89
N LEU A 426 22.32 -14.17 2.64
CA LEU A 426 21.80 -15.48 2.26
C LEU A 426 22.91 -16.56 2.27
N PRO A 427 22.56 -17.84 2.48
CA PRO A 427 23.52 -18.95 2.44
C PRO A 427 23.84 -19.28 0.98
N PHE A 428 24.81 -18.58 0.41
CA PHE A 428 25.16 -18.75 -1.00
C PHE A 428 26.32 -19.74 -1.19
N ASP A 429 26.09 -20.79 -1.98
CA ASP A 429 27.15 -21.62 -2.55
C ASP A 429 27.48 -21.15 -3.97
N ARG A 430 28.68 -20.56 -4.13
CA ARG A 430 29.20 -20.08 -5.43
C ARG A 430 29.28 -21.17 -6.50
N ASN A 431 29.31 -22.44 -6.11
CA ASN A 431 29.43 -23.56 -7.04
C ASN A 431 28.09 -23.99 -7.66
N GLN A 432 26.95 -23.58 -7.09
CA GLN A 432 25.62 -24.06 -7.52
C GLN A 432 24.93 -23.14 -8.55
N THR A 433 25.34 -21.87 -8.66
CA THR A 433 24.73 -20.95 -9.63
C THR A 433 25.79 -20.38 -10.58
N GLY A 434 25.66 -20.65 -11.88
CA GLY A 434 26.49 -20.02 -12.91
C GLY A 434 26.49 -18.48 -12.80
N HIS A 435 27.55 -17.84 -13.30
CA HIS A 435 27.93 -16.42 -13.10
C HIS A 435 26.94 -15.32 -13.55
N GLY A 436 25.66 -15.63 -13.81
CA GLY A 436 24.60 -14.64 -14.10
C GLY A 436 23.24 -14.92 -13.44
N SER A 437 23.12 -15.99 -12.66
CA SER A 437 21.82 -16.54 -12.20
C SER A 437 21.38 -16.10 -10.80
N TYR A 438 22.28 -15.58 -9.96
CA TYR A 438 22.02 -15.49 -8.52
C TYR A 438 20.86 -14.55 -8.12
N VAL A 439 20.73 -13.39 -8.77
CA VAL A 439 19.59 -12.49 -8.51
C VAL A 439 18.26 -13.14 -8.86
N ARG A 440 18.21 -13.90 -9.98
CA ARG A 440 17.01 -14.64 -10.37
C ARG A 440 16.69 -15.76 -9.41
N TRP A 441 17.72 -16.46 -8.93
CA TRP A 441 17.53 -17.47 -7.88
C TRP A 441 16.93 -16.83 -6.62
N ILE A 442 17.49 -15.71 -6.11
CA ILE A 442 16.91 -15.00 -4.96
C ILE A 442 15.45 -14.61 -5.22
N GLN A 443 15.17 -14.06 -6.40
CA GLN A 443 13.82 -13.67 -6.80
C GLN A 443 12.86 -14.87 -6.75
N LYS A 444 13.26 -16.00 -7.34
CA LYS A 444 12.48 -17.25 -7.34
C LYS A 444 12.20 -17.75 -5.93
N GLU A 445 13.23 -17.86 -5.10
CA GLU A 445 13.10 -18.38 -3.74
C GLU A 445 12.27 -17.46 -2.85
N TRP A 446 12.45 -16.13 -2.98
CA TRP A 446 11.65 -15.15 -2.23
C TRP A 446 10.16 -15.19 -2.62
N ILE A 447 9.85 -15.30 -3.92
CA ILE A 447 8.46 -15.43 -4.39
C ILE A 447 7.86 -16.76 -3.93
N SER A 448 8.61 -17.86 -4.00
CA SER A 448 8.16 -19.16 -3.47
C SER A 448 7.87 -19.07 -1.97
N TYR A 449 8.74 -18.40 -1.21
CA TYR A 449 8.52 -18.13 0.21
C TYR A 449 7.23 -17.31 0.44
N ALA A 450 7.01 -16.23 -0.31
CA ALA A 450 5.80 -15.41 -0.21
C ALA A 450 4.52 -16.22 -0.53
N ASP A 451 4.56 -17.08 -1.56
CA ASP A 451 3.45 -17.97 -1.91
C ASP A 451 3.13 -18.97 -0.78
N GLN A 452 4.16 -19.54 -0.15
CA GLN A 452 4.01 -20.43 0.99
C GLN A 452 3.40 -19.73 2.21
N GLN A 453 3.80 -18.49 2.51
CA GLN A 453 3.21 -17.70 3.60
C GLN A 453 1.73 -17.42 3.35
N LEU A 454 1.37 -17.06 2.11
CA LEU A 454 -0.03 -16.84 1.74
C LEU A 454 -0.83 -18.15 1.81
N ALA A 455 -0.28 -19.25 1.31
CA ALA A 455 -0.92 -20.57 1.33
C ALA A 455 -1.18 -21.08 2.75
N ALA A 456 -0.27 -20.80 3.70
CA ALA A 456 -0.45 -21.18 5.10
C ALA A 456 -1.56 -20.38 5.81
N ALA A 457 -1.86 -19.17 5.33
CA ALA A 457 -2.83 -18.26 5.94
C ALA A 457 -4.22 -18.29 5.28
N THR A 458 -4.37 -18.95 4.13
CA THR A 458 -5.61 -18.98 3.35
C THR A 458 -6.16 -20.40 3.25
N ALA A 459 -7.49 -20.52 3.12
CA ALA A 459 -8.13 -21.82 2.88
C ALA A 459 -7.65 -22.40 1.53
N PRO A 460 -7.71 -23.74 1.34
CA PRO A 460 -7.37 -24.35 0.06
C PRO A 460 -8.14 -23.66 -1.06
N GLY A 461 -7.41 -23.24 -2.11
CA GLY A 461 -8.00 -22.54 -3.24
C GLY A 461 -9.02 -23.39 -4.01
N SER A 462 -9.60 -22.80 -5.04
CA SER A 462 -10.50 -23.48 -5.99
C SER A 462 -9.90 -24.81 -6.46
N ALA A 463 -10.76 -25.81 -6.72
CA ALA A 463 -10.30 -27.08 -7.26
C ALA A 463 -9.61 -26.85 -8.61
N LEU A 464 -8.46 -27.49 -8.81
CA LEU A 464 -7.74 -27.47 -10.09
C LEU A 464 -8.57 -28.18 -11.17
N PRO A 465 -8.43 -27.79 -12.45
CA PRO A 465 -9.18 -28.41 -13.52
C PRO A 465 -8.73 -29.86 -13.76
N GLU A 466 -9.58 -30.67 -14.40
CA GLU A 466 -9.25 -32.03 -14.86
C GLU A 466 -8.36 -32.03 -16.12
N GLN A 467 -7.39 -31.13 -16.16
CA GLN A 467 -6.44 -30.93 -17.25
C GLN A 467 -5.03 -30.84 -16.68
N ASP A 468 -4.03 -31.04 -17.54
CA ASP A 468 -2.63 -30.76 -17.24
C ASP A 468 -2.16 -29.58 -18.11
N LEU A 469 -0.91 -29.14 -17.91
CA LEU A 469 -0.31 -28.08 -18.72
C LEU A 469 0.73 -28.64 -19.68
N GLN A 470 0.64 -28.25 -20.95
CA GLN A 470 1.76 -28.33 -21.88
C GLN A 470 2.52 -27.01 -21.87
N LEU A 471 3.83 -27.10 -21.83
CA LEU A 471 4.75 -25.99 -21.64
C LEU A 471 5.82 -26.03 -22.71
N LEU A 472 6.08 -24.89 -23.32
CA LEU A 472 7.17 -24.72 -24.25
C LEU A 472 8.31 -23.99 -23.54
N CYS A 473 9.31 -24.73 -23.04
CA CYS A 473 10.37 -24.17 -22.19
C CYS A 473 11.77 -24.47 -22.73
N THR A 474 12.74 -23.62 -22.35
CA THR A 474 14.14 -23.78 -22.74
C THR A 474 15.08 -23.72 -21.55
N ALA A 475 16.13 -24.56 -21.59
CA ALA A 475 17.22 -24.53 -20.64
C ALA A 475 18.22 -23.38 -20.92
N GLU A 476 18.29 -22.89 -22.16
CA GLU A 476 19.20 -21.83 -22.58
C GLU A 476 18.47 -20.75 -23.39
N ARG A 477 18.71 -19.46 -23.06
CA ARG A 477 18.06 -18.36 -23.80
C ARG A 477 18.46 -18.42 -25.29
N PHE A 478 17.45 -18.37 -26.15
CA PHE A 478 17.55 -18.22 -27.62
C PHE A 478 17.94 -19.46 -28.45
N ASN A 479 18.08 -20.64 -27.85
CA ASN A 479 18.33 -21.90 -28.59
C ASN A 479 17.04 -22.65 -28.96
N GLY A 480 15.89 -21.97 -28.87
CA GLY A 480 14.55 -22.54 -28.99
C GLY A 480 14.18 -23.44 -27.82
N ALA A 481 12.95 -23.98 -27.84
CA ALA A 481 12.36 -24.65 -26.69
C ALA A 481 11.88 -26.06 -27.00
N HIS A 482 11.77 -26.85 -25.94
CA HIS A 482 11.30 -28.23 -25.93
C HIS A 482 9.93 -28.29 -25.25
N LEU A 483 9.18 -29.35 -25.56
CA LEU A 483 7.85 -29.56 -25.00
C LEU A 483 7.95 -30.31 -23.68
N TYR A 484 7.32 -29.76 -22.65
CA TYR A 484 7.20 -30.36 -21.33
C TYR A 484 5.73 -30.43 -20.92
N ARG A 485 5.33 -31.51 -20.27
CA ARG A 485 4.09 -31.56 -19.50
C ARG A 485 4.37 -31.23 -18.05
N TYR A 486 3.56 -30.36 -17.47
CA TYR A 486 3.51 -30.14 -16.03
C TYR A 486 2.26 -30.84 -15.46
N ASP A 487 2.52 -31.91 -14.72
CA ASP A 487 1.50 -32.72 -14.06
C ASP A 487 1.05 -32.03 -12.78
N LEU A 488 -0.20 -31.56 -12.78
CA LEU A 488 -0.77 -30.78 -11.68
C LEU A 488 -1.01 -31.61 -10.41
N GLN A 489 -1.09 -32.95 -10.52
CA GLN A 489 -1.31 -33.85 -9.40
C GLN A 489 -0.01 -34.16 -8.68
N THR A 490 1.06 -34.41 -9.45
CA THR A 490 2.36 -34.78 -8.88
C THR A 490 3.30 -33.60 -8.68
N ASP A 491 2.97 -32.43 -9.22
CA ASP A 491 3.81 -31.22 -9.21
C ASP A 491 5.18 -31.47 -9.88
N GLN A 492 5.16 -32.13 -11.05
CA GLN A 492 6.37 -32.52 -11.77
C GLN A 492 6.36 -32.08 -13.23
N PHE A 493 7.53 -31.70 -13.72
CA PHE A 493 7.78 -31.46 -15.13
C PHE A 493 8.32 -32.72 -15.80
N VAL A 494 7.69 -33.14 -16.89
CA VAL A 494 8.08 -34.29 -17.71
C VAL A 494 8.37 -33.80 -19.11
N GLU A 495 9.57 -34.04 -19.62
CA GLU A 495 9.88 -33.75 -21.02
C GLU A 495 9.12 -34.75 -21.91
N GLU A 496 8.30 -34.23 -22.84
CA GLU A 496 7.47 -35.07 -23.70
C GLU A 496 8.02 -35.18 -25.13
N ASN A 497 8.67 -34.13 -25.63
CA ASN A 497 9.23 -34.12 -26.98
C ASN A 497 10.61 -33.43 -27.00
N SER A 498 11.65 -34.25 -27.23
CA SER A 498 13.04 -33.81 -27.37
C SER A 498 13.41 -33.39 -28.80
N ASP A 499 12.53 -33.58 -29.79
CA ASP A 499 12.75 -33.27 -31.21
C ASP A 499 12.67 -31.75 -31.51
N GLY A 500 12.68 -30.91 -30.47
CA GLY A 500 12.89 -29.47 -30.59
C GLY A 500 14.21 -29.11 -31.29
N PRO A 501 14.46 -27.83 -31.59
CA PRO A 501 13.79 -26.68 -30.97
C PRO A 501 12.53 -26.17 -31.69
N PHE A 502 11.52 -25.84 -30.89
CA PHE A 502 10.30 -25.15 -31.28
C PHE A 502 10.31 -23.67 -30.85
N ARG A 503 9.50 -22.85 -31.52
CA ARG A 503 9.37 -21.41 -31.26
C ARG A 503 7.97 -20.97 -30.83
N LEU A 504 6.93 -21.73 -31.21
CA LEU A 504 5.53 -21.39 -30.94
C LEU A 504 4.78 -22.67 -30.64
N MET A 505 3.79 -22.55 -29.75
CA MET A 505 2.87 -23.61 -29.34
C MET A 505 1.47 -23.02 -29.21
N TYR A 506 0.47 -23.78 -29.65
CA TYR A 506 -0.95 -23.46 -29.49
C TYR A 506 -1.71 -24.71 -29.04
N SER A 507 -2.72 -24.56 -28.19
CA SER A 507 -3.66 -25.65 -27.90
C SER A 507 -4.43 -26.03 -29.16
N LEU A 508 -4.64 -27.33 -29.33
CA LEU A 508 -5.59 -27.81 -30.32
C LEU A 508 -7.02 -27.56 -29.82
N PRO A 509 -7.99 -27.40 -30.74
CA PRO A 509 -9.39 -27.63 -30.47
C PRO A 509 -9.68 -28.78 -29.50
N ASN A 510 -10.59 -28.53 -28.55
CA ASN A 510 -10.99 -29.50 -27.51
C ASN A 510 -9.85 -29.92 -26.57
N ASP A 511 -8.71 -29.22 -26.57
CA ASP A 511 -7.58 -29.42 -25.68
C ASP A 511 -6.94 -30.83 -25.79
N ASP A 512 -7.07 -31.48 -26.95
CA ASP A 512 -6.61 -32.86 -27.17
C ASP A 512 -5.12 -32.98 -27.57
N GLY A 513 -4.37 -31.89 -27.45
CA GLY A 513 -2.94 -31.81 -27.69
C GLY A 513 -2.51 -30.41 -28.10
N VAL A 514 -1.35 -30.31 -28.76
CA VAL A 514 -0.78 -29.02 -29.14
C VAL A 514 -0.27 -29.01 -30.57
N LEU A 515 -0.33 -27.84 -31.20
CA LEU A 515 0.38 -27.56 -32.44
C LEU A 515 1.69 -26.84 -32.13
N LEU A 516 2.78 -27.40 -32.64
CA LEU A 516 4.15 -26.94 -32.46
C LEU A 516 4.70 -26.40 -33.77
N GLN A 517 5.48 -25.32 -33.70
CA GLN A 517 6.19 -24.79 -34.84
C GLN A 517 7.70 -24.76 -34.58
N ARG A 518 8.46 -25.42 -35.44
CA ARG A 518 9.93 -25.55 -35.35
C ARG A 518 10.66 -24.26 -35.74
N LEU A 519 11.87 -24.07 -35.21
CA LEU A 519 12.79 -23.04 -35.71
C LEU A 519 13.17 -23.33 -37.17
N ARG A 520 13.29 -22.29 -38.00
CA ARG A 520 13.52 -22.48 -39.44
C ARG A 520 14.83 -23.20 -39.75
N GLU A 521 15.86 -22.93 -38.96
CA GLU A 521 17.17 -23.57 -39.09
C GLU A 521 17.08 -25.07 -38.79
N SER A 522 16.37 -25.47 -37.73
CA SER A 522 16.19 -26.89 -37.41
C SER A 522 15.37 -27.65 -38.47
N VAL A 523 14.42 -26.99 -39.14
CA VAL A 523 13.69 -27.59 -40.28
C VAL A 523 14.63 -27.89 -41.45
N ALA A 524 15.55 -26.97 -41.75
CA ALA A 524 16.51 -27.14 -42.85
C ALA A 524 17.51 -28.27 -42.58
N GLU A 525 17.89 -28.46 -41.32
CA GLU A 525 18.83 -29.50 -40.88
C GLU A 525 18.17 -30.88 -40.78
N ALA A 526 16.98 -30.97 -40.16
CA ALA A 526 16.32 -32.24 -39.85
C ALA A 526 15.56 -32.84 -41.04
N GLY A 527 15.22 -32.05 -42.07
CA GLY A 527 14.38 -32.50 -43.18
C GLY A 527 13.00 -32.96 -42.70
N GLY A 528 12.09 -32.03 -42.44
CA GLY A 528 10.74 -32.33 -41.95
C GLY A 528 9.77 -31.16 -42.10
N SER A 529 8.55 -31.29 -41.57
CA SER A 529 7.62 -30.16 -41.57
C SER A 529 8.05 -29.06 -40.58
N GLN A 530 7.75 -27.81 -40.94
CA GLN A 530 7.88 -26.66 -40.03
C GLN A 530 6.83 -26.69 -38.91
N ILE A 531 5.71 -27.38 -39.12
CA ILE A 531 4.58 -27.42 -38.21
C ILE A 531 4.22 -28.87 -37.94
N GLN A 532 4.02 -29.18 -36.67
CA GLN A 532 3.73 -30.53 -36.20
C GLN A 532 2.62 -30.47 -35.16
N ILE A 533 1.82 -31.51 -35.11
CA ILE A 533 0.83 -31.75 -34.07
C ILE A 533 1.41 -32.78 -33.10
N TRP A 534 1.31 -32.50 -31.81
CA TRP A 534 1.66 -33.42 -30.74
C TRP A 534 0.40 -33.84 -29.99
N ARG A 535 0.13 -35.15 -29.94
CA ARG A 535 -0.96 -35.75 -29.16
C ARG A 535 -0.49 -37.05 -28.54
N GLN A 536 -0.63 -37.20 -27.22
CA GLN A 536 -0.42 -38.45 -26.50
C GLN A 536 0.88 -39.21 -26.89
N GLY A 537 2.03 -38.52 -26.96
CA GLY A 537 3.30 -39.16 -27.31
C GLY A 537 3.56 -39.34 -28.82
N GLN A 538 2.64 -38.91 -29.67
CA GLN A 538 2.75 -39.04 -31.12
C GLN A 538 2.88 -37.67 -31.79
N THR A 539 3.79 -37.59 -32.77
CA THR A 539 3.98 -36.43 -33.63
C THR A 539 3.37 -36.69 -35.00
N GLN A 540 2.56 -35.77 -35.49
CA GLN A 540 1.99 -35.77 -36.84
C GLN A 540 2.43 -34.52 -37.60
N ASP A 541 3.04 -34.68 -38.77
CA ASP A 541 3.46 -33.55 -39.59
C ASP A 541 2.26 -32.81 -40.20
N VAL A 542 2.35 -31.49 -40.30
CA VAL A 542 1.37 -30.67 -41.01
C VAL A 542 1.97 -30.26 -42.36
N ALA A 543 1.40 -30.76 -43.46
CA ALA A 543 1.82 -30.43 -44.81
C ALA A 543 1.54 -28.96 -45.16
N TYR A 544 2.61 -28.20 -45.35
CA TYR A 544 2.57 -26.78 -45.66
C TYR A 544 3.44 -26.44 -46.88
N ARG A 545 2.82 -25.97 -47.97
CA ARG A 545 3.49 -25.78 -49.27
C ARG A 545 4.24 -24.44 -49.43
N SER A 546 4.41 -23.63 -48.38
CA SER A 546 5.09 -22.34 -48.47
C SER A 546 6.42 -22.34 -47.70
N THR A 547 7.54 -22.34 -48.42
CA THR A 547 8.88 -22.38 -47.82
C THR A 547 9.32 -21.05 -47.17
N ASN A 548 8.50 -19.99 -47.24
CA ASN A 548 8.90 -18.62 -46.88
C ASN A 548 7.90 -17.86 -45.99
N ALA A 549 6.83 -18.48 -45.50
CA ALA A 549 5.85 -17.80 -44.65
C ALA A 549 5.63 -18.54 -43.33
N THR A 550 5.69 -17.80 -42.22
CA THR A 550 5.35 -18.32 -40.88
C THR A 550 3.84 -18.35 -40.74
N LEU A 551 3.28 -19.45 -40.24
CA LEU A 551 1.90 -19.50 -39.74
C LEU A 551 1.85 -19.04 -38.28
N TYR A 552 0.96 -18.10 -38.00
CA TYR A 552 0.56 -17.69 -36.66
C TYR A 552 -0.91 -18.05 -36.48
N ALA A 553 -1.25 -18.80 -35.43
CA ALA A 553 -2.65 -19.13 -35.20
C ALA A 553 -3.43 -17.86 -34.85
N LEU A 554 -4.72 -17.83 -35.19
CA LEU A 554 -5.67 -16.74 -34.90
C LEU A 554 -6.80 -17.18 -33.97
N GLU A 555 -7.30 -18.38 -34.17
CA GLU A 555 -8.45 -18.86 -33.41
C GLU A 555 -8.60 -20.37 -33.57
N THR A 556 -9.11 -21.00 -32.53
CA THR A 556 -9.62 -22.37 -32.58
C THR A 556 -11.11 -22.29 -32.89
N ILE A 557 -11.53 -22.85 -34.02
CA ILE A 557 -12.91 -22.75 -34.53
C ILE A 557 -13.47 -24.17 -34.58
N ALA A 558 -14.05 -24.62 -33.45
CA ALA A 558 -14.29 -26.04 -33.09
C ALA A 558 -13.19 -26.92 -33.67
N ASP A 559 -13.47 -27.91 -34.53
CA ASP A 559 -12.50 -28.94 -34.91
C ASP A 559 -11.34 -28.46 -35.81
N GLY A 560 -11.14 -27.16 -36.00
CA GLY A 560 -10.04 -26.64 -36.80
C GLY A 560 -9.38 -25.39 -36.24
N MET A 561 -8.29 -24.99 -36.88
CA MET A 561 -7.51 -23.80 -36.51
C MET A 561 -7.35 -22.86 -37.68
N LEU A 562 -7.61 -21.58 -37.43
CA LEU A 562 -7.35 -20.50 -38.37
C LEU A 562 -5.95 -19.93 -38.15
N PHE A 563 -5.24 -19.67 -39.24
CA PHE A 563 -3.91 -19.08 -39.26
C PHE A 563 -3.88 -17.87 -40.16
N TYR A 564 -2.97 -16.94 -39.87
CA TYR A 564 -2.48 -15.98 -40.86
C TYR A 564 -1.00 -16.19 -41.14
N THR A 565 -0.59 -15.73 -42.32
CA THR A 565 0.79 -15.86 -42.78
C THR A 565 1.42 -14.50 -43.03
N TYR A 566 2.69 -14.35 -42.63
CA TYR A 566 3.52 -13.20 -42.96
C TYR A 566 4.76 -13.66 -43.74
N SER A 567 5.03 -13.04 -44.88
CA SER A 567 6.23 -13.31 -45.69
C SER A 567 7.30 -12.26 -45.43
N THR A 568 8.52 -12.70 -45.17
CA THR A 568 9.62 -11.81 -44.76
C THR A 568 10.39 -11.15 -45.92
N ARG A 569 10.15 -11.56 -47.17
CA ARG A 569 11.02 -11.18 -48.31
C ARG A 569 10.42 -10.15 -49.28
N ARG A 570 9.13 -9.81 -49.17
CA ARG A 570 8.44 -8.68 -49.85
C ARG A 570 7.30 -8.21 -48.92
N ARG A 571 6.56 -7.16 -49.26
CA ARG A 571 5.24 -6.88 -48.64
C ARG A 571 4.11 -7.61 -49.41
N PRO A 572 4.00 -8.96 -49.48
CA PRO A 572 2.80 -9.56 -50.03
C PRO A 572 1.65 -9.43 -49.01
N PRO A 573 0.39 -9.58 -49.46
CA PRO A 573 -0.77 -9.53 -48.56
C PRO A 573 -0.70 -10.63 -47.50
N ILE A 574 -1.24 -10.32 -46.32
CA ILE A 574 -1.56 -11.32 -45.30
C ILE A 574 -2.48 -12.35 -45.95
N ARG A 575 -2.15 -13.64 -45.79
CA ARG A 575 -3.00 -14.75 -46.25
C ARG A 575 -3.53 -15.49 -45.06
N PHE A 576 -4.74 -16.02 -45.21
CA PHE A 576 -5.38 -16.85 -44.19
C PHE A 576 -5.32 -18.30 -44.60
N ALA A 577 -5.28 -19.17 -43.62
CA ALA A 577 -5.14 -20.60 -43.80
C ALA A 577 -5.95 -21.33 -42.72
N TYR A 578 -6.61 -22.41 -43.09
CA TYR A 578 -7.40 -23.23 -42.19
C TYR A 578 -6.84 -24.65 -42.15
N LEU A 579 -6.73 -25.19 -40.96
CA LEU A 579 -6.41 -26.59 -40.70
C LEU A 579 -7.64 -27.27 -40.13
N ASN A 580 -8.26 -28.15 -40.92
CA ASN A 580 -9.33 -29.03 -40.43
C ASN A 580 -8.70 -30.25 -39.77
N GLN A 581 -8.95 -30.49 -38.49
CA GLN A 581 -8.41 -31.67 -37.82
C GLN A 581 -9.16 -32.95 -38.16
N ALA A 582 -10.44 -32.87 -38.50
CA ALA A 582 -11.22 -34.05 -38.86
C ALA A 582 -10.71 -34.70 -40.16
N GLU A 583 -9.94 -33.96 -40.97
CA GLU A 583 -9.33 -34.44 -42.21
C GLU A 583 -7.90 -34.99 -42.00
N CYS A 584 -7.41 -35.05 -40.76
CA CYS A 584 -6.08 -35.56 -40.40
C CYS A 584 -6.05 -37.10 -40.30
N ASP A 585 -6.29 -37.83 -41.39
CA ASP A 585 -6.31 -39.30 -41.39
C ASP A 585 -4.90 -39.92 -41.45
N GLY A 586 -4.23 -40.07 -40.29
CA GLY A 586 -3.02 -40.91 -40.09
C GLY A 586 -1.74 -40.55 -40.88
N GLY A 587 -1.83 -39.65 -41.85
CA GLY A 587 -0.73 -39.07 -42.63
C GLY A 587 -0.49 -37.59 -42.27
N ALA A 588 0.18 -36.84 -43.16
CA ALA A 588 0.41 -35.42 -42.92
C ALA A 588 -0.88 -34.59 -43.09
N CYS A 589 -1.25 -33.79 -42.08
CA CYS A 589 -2.43 -32.93 -42.15
C CYS A 589 -2.22 -31.78 -43.14
N ALA A 590 -3.14 -31.56 -44.08
CA ALA A 590 -3.00 -30.47 -45.04
C ALA A 590 -3.59 -29.15 -44.52
N VAL A 591 -2.86 -28.05 -44.69
CA VAL A 591 -3.40 -26.70 -44.49
C VAL A 591 -4.02 -26.20 -45.79
N ARG A 592 -5.26 -25.72 -45.75
CA ARG A 592 -5.93 -25.07 -46.88
C ARG A 592 -5.80 -23.55 -46.77
N PHE A 593 -5.34 -22.90 -47.84
CA PHE A 593 -5.33 -21.43 -47.89
C PHE A 593 -6.71 -20.90 -48.24
N LEU A 594 -7.11 -19.83 -47.57
CA LEU A 594 -8.39 -19.17 -47.76
C LEU A 594 -8.23 -17.90 -48.59
N ASP A 595 -9.27 -17.57 -49.34
CA ASP A 595 -9.34 -16.38 -50.19
C ASP A 595 -9.97 -15.19 -49.45
N GLY A 596 -9.37 -14.82 -48.30
CA GLY A 596 -9.81 -13.72 -47.44
C GLY A 596 -9.91 -14.10 -45.96
N TRP A 597 -10.28 -13.14 -45.12
CA TRP A 597 -10.57 -13.36 -43.70
C TRP A 597 -11.96 -13.97 -43.55
N PRO A 598 -12.10 -15.22 -43.09
CA PRO A 598 -13.41 -15.83 -42.84
C PRO A 598 -13.98 -15.46 -41.47
N ALA A 599 -15.29 -15.32 -41.39
CA ALA A 599 -16.07 -15.33 -40.15
C ALA A 599 -17.22 -16.32 -40.32
N TRP A 600 -17.23 -17.42 -39.56
CA TRP A 600 -18.27 -18.45 -39.65
C TRP A 600 -19.51 -18.07 -38.85
N SER A 601 -20.68 -18.45 -39.37
CA SER A 601 -21.93 -18.44 -38.61
C SER A 601 -21.82 -19.41 -37.40
N PRO A 602 -22.60 -19.20 -36.33
CA PRO A 602 -22.52 -20.07 -35.14
C PRO A 602 -22.78 -21.55 -35.45
N ASP A 603 -23.67 -21.86 -36.40
CA ASP A 603 -23.93 -23.21 -36.91
C ASP A 603 -22.91 -23.73 -37.94
N ARG A 604 -22.00 -22.86 -38.42
CA ARG A 604 -20.94 -23.14 -39.39
C ARG A 604 -21.39 -23.50 -40.80
N GLU A 605 -22.67 -23.37 -41.11
CA GLU A 605 -23.14 -23.65 -42.47
C GLU A 605 -22.71 -22.57 -43.46
N ARG A 606 -22.30 -21.39 -42.96
CA ARG A 606 -22.00 -20.22 -43.79
C ARG A 606 -20.79 -19.46 -43.26
N THR A 607 -20.20 -18.67 -44.15
CA THR A 607 -19.12 -17.74 -43.82
C THR A 607 -19.35 -16.37 -44.41
N VAL A 608 -18.82 -15.34 -43.76
CA VAL A 608 -18.57 -14.04 -44.39
C VAL A 608 -17.07 -13.90 -44.58
N VAL A 609 -16.63 -13.72 -45.82
CA VAL A 609 -15.22 -13.66 -46.21
C VAL A 609 -14.86 -12.25 -46.67
N SER A 610 -13.83 -11.66 -46.07
CA SER A 610 -13.31 -10.33 -46.44
C SER A 610 -12.01 -10.45 -47.23
N ARG A 611 -12.03 -10.03 -48.51
CA ARG A 611 -10.92 -10.22 -49.47
C ARG A 611 -9.86 -9.11 -49.49
N GLY A 612 -9.95 -8.14 -48.58
CA GLY A 612 -9.03 -6.98 -48.52
C GLY A 612 -9.23 -5.95 -49.65
N ASP A 613 -10.13 -6.23 -50.59
CA ASP A 613 -10.69 -5.29 -51.58
C ASP A 613 -11.81 -4.40 -50.99
N GLY A 614 -12.16 -4.63 -49.72
CA GLY A 614 -13.26 -3.94 -49.03
C GLY A 614 -14.62 -4.57 -49.26
N VAL A 615 -14.71 -5.65 -50.04
CA VAL A 615 -15.97 -6.37 -50.32
C VAL A 615 -16.10 -7.56 -49.36
N LEU A 616 -17.30 -7.72 -48.80
CA LEU A 616 -17.71 -8.87 -48.00
C LEU A 616 -18.45 -9.87 -48.89
N TRP A 617 -18.04 -11.13 -48.80
CA TRP A 617 -18.60 -12.23 -49.57
C TRP A 617 -19.26 -13.25 -48.65
N LEU A 618 -20.49 -13.65 -48.93
CA LEU A 618 -21.08 -14.83 -48.34
C LEU A 618 -20.46 -16.08 -48.98
N GLY A 619 -19.94 -16.97 -48.15
CA GLY A 619 -19.34 -18.25 -48.52
C GLY A 619 -20.00 -19.43 -47.82
N ASP A 620 -19.51 -20.62 -48.13
CA ASP A 620 -19.93 -21.89 -47.52
C ASP A 620 -19.21 -22.20 -46.21
N ASP A 621 -19.44 -23.39 -45.67
CA ASP A 621 -18.79 -23.97 -44.50
C ASP A 621 -17.27 -24.10 -44.66
N ALA A 622 -16.79 -24.30 -45.89
CA ALA A 622 -15.38 -24.28 -46.24
C ALA A 622 -14.81 -22.85 -46.28
N GLY A 623 -15.59 -21.78 -46.11
CA GLY A 623 -15.04 -20.43 -46.25
C GLY A 623 -14.65 -20.09 -47.69
N GLU A 624 -15.19 -20.81 -48.68
CA GLU A 624 -15.05 -20.44 -50.08
C GLU A 624 -16.07 -19.34 -50.42
N PRO A 625 -15.61 -18.15 -50.84
CA PRO A 625 -16.50 -17.03 -51.16
C PRO A 625 -17.36 -17.30 -52.41
N GLN A 626 -18.68 -17.18 -52.27
CA GLN A 626 -19.64 -17.50 -53.34
C GLN A 626 -20.33 -16.26 -53.92
N ARG A 627 -20.79 -15.34 -53.07
CA ARG A 627 -21.60 -14.17 -53.47
C ARG A 627 -21.20 -12.91 -52.71
N ALA A 628 -20.91 -11.82 -53.42
CA ALA A 628 -20.71 -10.52 -52.78
C ALA A 628 -22.01 -10.03 -52.13
N VAL A 629 -21.93 -9.55 -50.89
CA VAL A 629 -23.11 -9.14 -50.09
C VAL A 629 -23.07 -7.69 -49.60
N ALA A 630 -21.89 -7.13 -49.34
CA ALA A 630 -21.75 -5.75 -48.88
C ALA A 630 -20.32 -5.23 -49.10
N ASN A 631 -20.13 -3.91 -48.95
CA ASN A 631 -18.80 -3.32 -48.74
C ASN A 631 -18.60 -3.09 -47.25
N GLY A 632 -17.54 -3.63 -46.68
CA GLY A 632 -17.35 -3.58 -45.23
C GLY A 632 -16.09 -4.26 -44.73
N ARG A 633 -15.87 -4.12 -43.43
CA ARG A 633 -14.78 -4.74 -42.67
C ARG A 633 -15.25 -5.12 -41.27
N SER A 634 -14.44 -5.91 -40.56
CA SER A 634 -14.71 -6.37 -39.19
C SER A 634 -16.12 -6.94 -39.01
N THR A 635 -16.29 -8.20 -39.38
CA THR A 635 -17.57 -8.89 -39.38
C THR A 635 -17.76 -9.70 -38.09
N ALA A 636 -18.96 -9.69 -37.55
CA ALA A 636 -19.32 -10.51 -36.39
C ALA A 636 -20.74 -11.07 -36.55
N TRP A 637 -20.91 -12.38 -36.43
CA TRP A 637 -22.22 -13.01 -36.51
C TRP A 637 -22.99 -12.85 -35.19
N LEU A 638 -24.22 -12.36 -35.30
CA LEU A 638 -25.14 -12.23 -34.16
C LEU A 638 -25.87 -13.56 -33.92
N ASP A 639 -26.29 -14.22 -35.00
CA ASP A 639 -26.88 -15.55 -35.02
C ASP A 639 -26.66 -16.22 -36.40
N ASN A 640 -27.32 -17.34 -36.71
CA ASN A 640 -27.14 -18.07 -37.98
C ASN A 640 -27.64 -17.32 -39.23
N SER A 641 -28.41 -16.24 -39.04
CA SER A 641 -29.08 -15.48 -40.11
C SER A 641 -28.68 -14.01 -40.17
N ARG A 642 -28.08 -13.46 -39.11
CA ARG A 642 -27.72 -12.04 -39.00
C ARG A 642 -26.24 -11.87 -38.68
N PHE A 643 -25.58 -10.96 -39.39
CA PHE A 643 -24.21 -10.54 -39.06
C PHE A 643 -24.07 -9.02 -39.12
N ALA A 644 -23.24 -8.47 -38.25
CA ALA A 644 -22.87 -7.07 -38.24
C ALA A 644 -21.53 -6.85 -38.93
N PHE A 645 -21.33 -5.67 -39.51
CA PHE A 645 -20.10 -5.24 -40.14
C PHE A 645 -19.94 -3.71 -40.09
N ILE A 646 -18.71 -3.24 -40.28
CA ILE A 646 -18.39 -1.81 -40.35
C ILE A 646 -18.28 -1.39 -41.81
N GLN A 647 -19.15 -0.48 -42.24
CA GLN A 647 -19.09 0.15 -43.56
C GLN A 647 -18.11 1.35 -43.52
N PRO A 648 -17.12 1.42 -44.43
CA PRO A 648 -16.03 2.41 -44.36
C PRO A 648 -16.33 3.76 -45.02
N ASP A 649 -17.58 4.07 -45.39
CA ASP A 649 -17.98 5.33 -46.05
C ASP A 649 -17.83 6.55 -45.10
N ASP A 650 -18.08 7.77 -45.60
CA ASP A 650 -17.97 9.02 -44.82
C ASP A 650 -18.78 8.93 -43.51
N GLY A 651 -18.06 8.86 -42.38
CA GLY A 651 -18.61 8.74 -41.03
C GLY A 651 -18.42 7.37 -40.34
N MET A 652 -18.13 6.30 -41.09
CA MET A 652 -18.11 4.90 -40.65
C MET A 652 -19.38 4.46 -39.91
N GLN A 653 -20.09 3.46 -40.43
CA GLN A 653 -21.34 2.98 -39.84
C GLN A 653 -21.24 1.51 -39.45
N VAL A 654 -21.93 1.14 -38.36
CA VAL A 654 -22.16 -0.27 -38.05
C VAL A 654 -23.50 -0.68 -38.65
N GLU A 655 -23.44 -1.63 -39.57
CA GLU A 655 -24.60 -2.18 -40.25
C GLU A 655 -24.83 -3.64 -39.85
N MET A 656 -26.09 -4.07 -39.90
CA MET A 656 -26.51 -5.45 -39.74
C MET A 656 -27.13 -5.95 -41.04
N MET A 657 -26.61 -7.06 -41.56
CA MET A 657 -27.15 -7.78 -42.70
C MET A 657 -28.03 -8.95 -42.23
N THR A 658 -29.22 -9.09 -42.82
CA THR A 658 -30.13 -10.23 -42.57
C THR A 658 -30.24 -11.13 -43.80
N LEU A 659 -30.02 -12.43 -43.60
CA LEU A 659 -30.09 -13.46 -44.63
C LEU A 659 -31.47 -14.17 -44.63
N PRO A 660 -31.94 -14.66 -45.80
CA PRO A 660 -31.27 -14.67 -47.11
C PRO A 660 -31.53 -13.43 -47.97
N ASP A 661 -32.42 -12.54 -47.53
CA ASP A 661 -32.94 -11.43 -48.35
C ASP A 661 -31.93 -10.30 -48.60
N LEU A 662 -30.80 -10.32 -47.89
CA LEU A 662 -29.75 -9.30 -47.93
C LEU A 662 -30.26 -7.91 -47.55
N GLU A 663 -31.14 -7.86 -46.55
CA GLU A 663 -31.60 -6.60 -45.98
C GLU A 663 -30.53 -6.06 -45.02
N ALA A 664 -29.95 -4.91 -45.38
CA ALA A 664 -29.03 -4.16 -44.53
C ALA A 664 -29.79 -3.12 -43.69
N LYS A 665 -29.47 -3.05 -42.41
CA LYS A 665 -30.00 -2.07 -41.46
C LYS A 665 -28.83 -1.42 -40.73
N THR A 666 -28.73 -0.09 -40.81
CA THR A 666 -27.81 0.68 -39.98
C THR A 666 -28.22 0.56 -38.50
N LEU A 667 -27.28 0.15 -37.65
CA LEU A 667 -27.48 0.09 -36.20
C LEU A 667 -27.13 1.44 -35.56
N PHE A 668 -25.96 1.99 -35.88
CA PHE A 668 -25.53 3.31 -35.44
C PHE A 668 -24.32 3.83 -36.24
N ASP A 669 -24.13 5.15 -36.22
CA ASP A 669 -22.95 5.84 -36.71
C ASP A 669 -21.80 5.80 -35.68
N MET A 670 -20.54 5.69 -36.10
CA MET A 670 -19.41 5.62 -35.17
C MET A 670 -19.25 6.88 -34.29
N GLU A 671 -19.80 8.03 -34.71
CA GLU A 671 -19.87 9.25 -33.88
C GLU A 671 -20.62 9.03 -32.57
N ARG A 672 -21.62 8.14 -32.54
CA ARG A 672 -22.34 7.76 -31.31
C ARG A 672 -21.42 7.14 -30.25
N LEU A 673 -20.28 6.55 -30.66
CA LEU A 673 -19.28 6.07 -29.70
C LEU A 673 -18.60 7.22 -28.96
N VAL A 674 -18.38 8.36 -29.64
CA VAL A 674 -17.81 9.57 -29.03
C VAL A 674 -18.82 10.19 -28.07
N ASP A 675 -20.09 10.27 -28.47
CA ASP A 675 -21.19 10.76 -27.62
C ASP A 675 -21.39 9.93 -26.35
N ALA A 676 -21.03 8.64 -26.39
CA ALA A 676 -21.13 7.74 -25.24
C ALA A 676 -20.00 7.95 -24.22
N LEU A 677 -18.93 8.68 -24.56
CA LEU A 677 -17.84 9.00 -23.64
C LEU A 677 -18.21 10.20 -22.77
N GLN A 678 -18.00 10.09 -21.46
CA GLN A 678 -18.35 11.17 -20.53
C GLN A 678 -17.49 12.44 -20.69
N ASP A 679 -16.25 12.30 -21.20
CA ASP A 679 -15.24 13.37 -21.27
C ASP A 679 -14.78 13.71 -22.71
N ALA A 680 -15.56 13.37 -23.74
CA ALA A 680 -15.18 13.65 -25.12
C ALA A 680 -15.17 15.17 -25.43
N THR A 681 -14.20 15.58 -26.26
CA THR A 681 -14.14 16.94 -26.83
C THR A 681 -14.57 16.92 -28.30
N ASP A 682 -15.01 18.06 -28.85
CA ASP A 682 -15.45 18.19 -30.26
C ASP A 682 -14.40 17.78 -31.31
N ALA A 683 -13.12 17.65 -30.94
CA ALA A 683 -12.03 17.24 -31.85
C ALA A 683 -11.79 15.72 -31.90
N THR A 684 -12.60 14.93 -31.18
CA THR A 684 -12.39 13.50 -30.99
C THR A 684 -12.91 12.71 -32.20
N ILE A 685 -12.06 11.84 -32.76
CA ILE A 685 -12.41 10.99 -33.91
C ILE A 685 -12.24 9.51 -33.57
N VAL A 686 -13.01 8.66 -34.24
CA VAL A 686 -12.79 7.20 -34.26
C VAL A 686 -11.83 6.88 -35.39
N SER A 687 -10.64 6.33 -35.08
CA SER A 687 -9.63 6.01 -36.11
C SER A 687 -9.65 4.55 -36.54
N ARG A 688 -10.12 3.66 -35.68
CA ARG A 688 -10.25 2.22 -35.93
C ARG A 688 -11.34 1.65 -35.04
N ALA A 689 -12.08 0.66 -35.54
CA ALA A 689 -13.02 -0.11 -34.74
C ALA A 689 -13.05 -1.57 -35.17
N GLU A 690 -13.47 -2.43 -34.26
CA GLU A 690 -13.72 -3.84 -34.50
C GLU A 690 -14.92 -4.37 -33.72
N LEU A 691 -15.55 -5.40 -34.26
CA LEU A 691 -16.76 -6.00 -33.73
C LEU A 691 -16.49 -7.39 -33.13
N ALA A 692 -17.18 -7.70 -32.05
CA ALA A 692 -17.26 -9.04 -31.46
C ALA A 692 -18.69 -9.30 -30.94
N THR A 693 -19.09 -10.56 -30.84
CA THR A 693 -20.42 -10.96 -30.36
C THR A 693 -20.30 -11.94 -29.21
N HIS A 694 -21.30 -11.89 -28.32
CA HIS A 694 -21.34 -12.77 -27.17
C HIS A 694 -21.92 -14.14 -27.56
N PRO A 695 -21.30 -15.27 -27.16
CA PRO A 695 -21.68 -16.61 -27.65
C PRO A 695 -23.12 -17.00 -27.31
N ALA A 696 -23.67 -16.52 -26.20
CA ALA A 696 -25.03 -16.84 -25.75
C ALA A 696 -26.02 -15.64 -25.77
N MET A 697 -25.61 -14.46 -26.25
CA MET A 697 -26.45 -13.25 -26.21
C MET A 697 -26.43 -12.55 -27.58
N PRO A 698 -27.27 -13.01 -28.53
CA PRO A 698 -27.26 -12.52 -29.92
C PRO A 698 -27.67 -11.04 -30.06
N ASP A 699 -28.33 -10.49 -29.04
CA ASP A 699 -28.76 -9.08 -29.02
C ASP A 699 -27.69 -8.14 -28.44
N ARG A 700 -26.47 -8.63 -28.20
CA ARG A 700 -25.33 -7.81 -27.74
C ARG A 700 -24.19 -7.82 -28.74
N LEU A 701 -23.82 -6.64 -29.21
CA LEU A 701 -22.67 -6.40 -30.06
C LEU A 701 -21.61 -5.63 -29.28
N PHE A 702 -20.39 -6.13 -29.27
CA PHE A 702 -19.25 -5.51 -28.60
C PHE A 702 -18.40 -4.78 -29.63
N VAL A 703 -17.94 -3.58 -29.27
CA VAL A 703 -17.21 -2.69 -30.19
C VAL A 703 -15.93 -2.23 -29.52
N GLY A 704 -14.78 -2.66 -30.03
CA GLY A 704 -13.48 -2.13 -29.63
C GLY A 704 -13.10 -0.99 -30.57
N ALA A 705 -12.93 0.23 -30.07
CA ALA A 705 -12.69 1.41 -30.89
C ALA A 705 -11.50 2.22 -30.38
N ARG A 706 -10.69 2.75 -31.31
CA ARG A 706 -9.64 3.73 -31.02
C ARG A 706 -10.20 5.13 -31.20
N ILE A 707 -10.28 5.87 -30.10
CA ILE A 707 -10.95 7.17 -30.02
C ILE A 707 -9.97 8.21 -29.46
N GLY A 708 -9.85 9.35 -30.11
CA GLY A 708 -8.97 10.43 -29.65
C GLY A 708 -8.90 11.63 -30.58
N PRO A 709 -8.19 12.69 -30.19
CA PRO A 709 -8.19 13.97 -30.91
C PRO A 709 -7.52 13.92 -32.30
N ARG A 710 -6.67 12.91 -32.55
CA ARG A 710 -5.98 12.72 -33.82
C ARG A 710 -5.34 11.32 -33.92
N PRO A 711 -5.05 10.83 -35.14
CA PRO A 711 -4.34 9.59 -35.32
C PRO A 711 -2.97 9.57 -34.60
N GLY A 712 -2.70 8.51 -33.85
CA GLY A 712 -1.50 8.34 -33.02
C GLY A 712 -1.60 8.90 -31.59
N ALA A 713 -2.71 9.53 -31.21
CA ALA A 713 -2.98 10.02 -29.86
C ALA A 713 -4.33 9.51 -29.31
N GLU A 714 -4.76 8.33 -29.76
CA GLU A 714 -6.03 7.71 -29.38
C GLU A 714 -5.85 6.66 -28.30
N ASP A 715 -6.79 6.66 -27.36
CA ASP A 715 -7.02 5.57 -26.42
C ASP A 715 -7.96 4.54 -27.03
N THR A 716 -7.96 3.34 -26.47
CA THR A 716 -8.89 2.30 -26.88
C THR A 716 -10.03 2.24 -25.88
N HIS A 717 -11.26 2.17 -26.39
CA HIS A 717 -12.48 2.00 -25.61
C HIS A 717 -13.21 0.75 -26.09
N VAL A 718 -13.81 0.01 -25.16
CA VAL A 718 -14.66 -1.15 -25.48
C VAL A 718 -16.08 -0.82 -25.06
N PHE A 719 -17.02 -0.96 -25.98
CA PHE A 719 -18.43 -0.71 -25.79
C PHE A 719 -19.25 -1.98 -25.93
N VAL A 720 -20.43 -1.98 -25.33
CA VAL A 720 -21.52 -2.90 -25.65
C VAL A 720 -22.70 -2.13 -26.22
N TYR A 721 -23.21 -2.61 -27.33
CA TYR A 721 -24.44 -2.15 -27.98
C TYR A 721 -25.52 -3.22 -27.82
N ASN A 722 -26.65 -2.81 -27.23
CA ASN A 722 -27.82 -3.66 -27.05
C ASN A 722 -28.82 -3.41 -28.20
N LEU A 723 -29.00 -4.41 -29.06
CA LEU A 723 -29.84 -4.33 -30.24
C LEU A 723 -31.33 -4.17 -29.91
N ALA A 724 -31.77 -4.69 -28.76
CA ALA A 724 -33.18 -4.66 -28.36
C ALA A 724 -33.58 -3.29 -27.78
N THR A 725 -32.66 -2.61 -27.09
CA THR A 725 -32.93 -1.33 -26.42
C THR A 725 -32.34 -0.12 -27.15
N ASP A 726 -31.54 -0.34 -28.20
CA ASP A 726 -30.76 0.69 -28.90
C ASP A 726 -29.88 1.51 -27.92
N GLN A 727 -29.29 0.84 -26.94
CA GLN A 727 -28.42 1.45 -25.95
C GLN A 727 -26.96 1.07 -26.19
N LEU A 728 -26.09 2.08 -26.14
CA LEU A 728 -24.65 1.95 -26.22
C LEU A 728 -24.05 2.31 -24.86
N THR A 729 -23.13 1.49 -24.36
CA THR A 729 -22.51 1.68 -23.05
C THR A 729 -21.03 1.36 -23.12
N GLU A 730 -20.19 2.27 -22.62
CA GLU A 730 -18.77 2.02 -22.45
C GLU A 730 -18.55 1.03 -21.30
N LEU A 731 -17.77 -0.02 -21.56
CA LEU A 731 -17.41 -1.04 -20.57
C LEU A 731 -16.07 -0.76 -19.91
N LEU A 732 -15.06 -0.40 -20.70
CA LEU A 732 -13.70 -0.16 -20.22
C LEU A 732 -12.88 0.67 -21.22
N GLN A 733 -11.96 1.47 -20.69
CA GLN A 733 -10.92 2.18 -21.41
C GLN A 733 -9.57 1.48 -21.18
N VAL A 734 -8.78 1.32 -22.24
CA VAL A 734 -7.41 0.79 -22.19
C VAL A 734 -6.43 1.75 -22.87
N ASN A 735 -5.30 1.99 -22.23
CA ASN A 735 -4.31 2.99 -22.63
C ASN A 735 -3.39 2.52 -23.78
N HIS A 736 -3.75 1.42 -24.43
CA HIS A 736 -2.93 0.74 -25.43
C HIS A 736 -3.79 0.29 -26.61
N PRO A 737 -3.25 0.30 -27.85
CA PRO A 737 -3.97 -0.16 -29.02
C PRO A 737 -4.31 -1.65 -28.89
N LEU A 738 -5.52 -1.99 -29.34
CA LEU A 738 -5.93 -3.38 -29.48
C LEU A 738 -5.04 -4.12 -30.48
N GLU A 739 -4.79 -5.39 -30.17
CA GLU A 739 -4.00 -6.25 -31.05
C GLU A 739 -4.77 -6.62 -32.31
N PRO A 740 -4.21 -6.43 -33.52
CA PRO A 740 -4.88 -6.85 -34.74
C PRO A 740 -5.35 -8.31 -34.70
N TYR A 741 -6.60 -8.56 -35.09
CA TYR A 741 -7.18 -9.89 -35.34
C TYR A 741 -7.51 -10.76 -34.12
N ARG A 742 -7.22 -10.33 -32.87
CA ARG A 742 -7.52 -11.10 -31.64
C ARG A 742 -7.89 -10.24 -30.42
N SER A 743 -8.33 -9.01 -30.64
CA SER A 743 -8.50 -8.02 -29.58
C SER A 743 -9.55 -8.34 -28.54
N LEU A 744 -10.65 -8.97 -28.94
CA LEU A 744 -11.84 -9.22 -28.13
C LEU A 744 -12.22 -10.69 -28.26
N ARG A 745 -12.12 -11.44 -27.17
CA ARG A 745 -12.47 -12.87 -27.13
C ARG A 745 -13.33 -13.17 -25.92
N PHE A 746 -14.36 -13.99 -26.08
CA PHE A 746 -15.15 -14.48 -24.95
C PHE A 746 -14.63 -15.82 -24.44
N SER A 747 -14.79 -16.08 -23.15
CA SER A 747 -14.78 -17.45 -22.62
C SER A 747 -15.90 -18.27 -23.29
N PRO A 748 -15.80 -19.61 -23.35
CA PRO A 748 -16.81 -20.46 -23.99
C PRO A 748 -18.24 -20.24 -23.47
N ASP A 749 -18.39 -19.93 -22.17
CA ASP A 749 -19.67 -19.61 -21.52
C ASP A 749 -20.10 -18.14 -21.68
N GLY A 750 -19.27 -17.29 -22.27
CA GLY A 750 -19.47 -15.85 -22.45
C GLY A 750 -19.30 -15.01 -21.18
N ARG A 751 -18.99 -15.62 -20.04
CA ARG A 751 -18.87 -14.92 -18.76
C ARG A 751 -17.74 -13.89 -18.76
N TRP A 752 -16.62 -14.20 -19.40
CA TRP A 752 -15.42 -13.38 -19.41
C TRP A 752 -15.16 -12.82 -20.80
N LEU A 753 -14.93 -11.51 -20.88
CA LEU A 753 -14.42 -10.85 -22.08
C LEU A 753 -12.93 -10.53 -21.89
N PHE A 754 -12.11 -11.17 -22.70
CA PHE A 754 -10.67 -10.94 -22.79
C PHE A 754 -10.41 -9.84 -23.81
N VAL A 755 -9.83 -8.74 -23.35
CA VAL A 755 -9.42 -7.59 -24.15
C VAL A 755 -7.90 -7.54 -24.20
N HIS A 756 -7.35 -7.79 -25.37
CA HIS A 756 -5.91 -7.84 -25.57
C HIS A 756 -5.39 -6.57 -26.25
N SER A 757 -4.39 -5.94 -25.64
CA SER A 757 -3.74 -4.74 -26.16
C SER A 757 -2.22 -4.84 -26.11
N VAL A 758 -1.55 -4.11 -27.00
CA VAL A 758 -0.10 -4.16 -27.19
C VAL A 758 0.53 -2.80 -26.98
N GLN A 759 1.71 -2.76 -26.37
CA GLN A 759 2.39 -1.50 -26.12
C GLN A 759 2.85 -0.84 -27.43
N GLN A 760 2.51 0.42 -27.68
CA GLN A 760 2.85 1.12 -28.94
C GLN A 760 4.37 1.18 -29.22
N ARG A 761 5.19 1.22 -28.16
CA ARG A 761 6.65 1.34 -28.23
C ARG A 761 7.29 0.30 -27.31
N GLY A 762 7.05 -0.96 -27.61
CA GLY A 762 7.59 -2.05 -26.80
C GLY A 762 7.17 -3.40 -27.35
N SER A 763 7.64 -4.42 -26.67
CA SER A 763 7.28 -5.81 -26.95
C SER A 763 6.30 -6.35 -25.90
N GLY A 764 5.83 -5.47 -25.00
CA GLY A 764 4.91 -5.83 -23.94
C GLY A 764 3.45 -5.92 -24.41
N TRP A 765 2.68 -6.70 -23.67
CA TRP A 765 1.25 -6.89 -23.88
C TRP A 765 0.47 -6.67 -22.58
N HIS A 766 -0.80 -6.35 -22.73
CA HIS A 766 -1.76 -6.18 -21.65
C HIS A 766 -3.02 -7.00 -21.95
N LEU A 767 -3.47 -7.76 -20.96
CA LEU A 767 -4.70 -8.53 -20.98
C LEU A 767 -5.63 -7.96 -19.92
N HIS A 768 -6.76 -7.43 -20.36
CA HIS A 768 -7.86 -7.04 -19.48
C HIS A 768 -8.93 -8.12 -19.56
N ILE A 769 -9.45 -8.56 -18.42
CA ILE A 769 -10.48 -9.59 -18.32
C ILE A 769 -11.67 -8.95 -17.63
N TYR A 770 -12.73 -8.75 -18.39
CA TYR A 770 -13.98 -8.16 -17.91
C TYR A 770 -14.99 -9.25 -17.56
N ASN A 771 -15.51 -9.22 -16.34
CA ASN A 771 -16.59 -10.09 -15.90
C ASN A 771 -17.94 -9.52 -16.38
N ASN A 772 -18.58 -10.19 -17.33
CA ASN A 772 -19.83 -9.74 -17.93
C ASN A 772 -21.05 -9.84 -16.97
N GLN A 773 -20.88 -10.46 -15.79
CA GLN A 773 -21.92 -10.60 -14.78
C GLN A 773 -21.78 -9.57 -13.64
N THR A 774 -20.55 -9.32 -13.18
CA THR A 774 -20.29 -8.42 -12.03
C THR A 774 -19.79 -7.03 -12.43
N GLY A 775 -19.21 -6.90 -13.62
CA GLY A 775 -18.54 -5.68 -14.08
C GLY A 775 -17.07 -5.57 -13.62
N ASP A 776 -16.55 -6.56 -12.90
CA ASP A 776 -15.17 -6.54 -12.41
C ASP A 776 -14.15 -6.63 -13.56
N ILE A 777 -13.01 -5.95 -13.41
CA ILE A 777 -11.92 -5.96 -14.39
C ILE A 777 -10.64 -6.45 -13.71
N LEU A 778 -10.05 -7.50 -14.26
CA LEU A 778 -8.69 -7.94 -13.94
C LEU A 778 -7.74 -7.47 -15.04
N THR A 779 -6.59 -6.91 -14.67
CA THR A 779 -5.59 -6.46 -15.65
C THR A 779 -4.25 -7.12 -15.39
N TYR A 780 -3.69 -7.69 -16.44
CA TYR A 780 -2.39 -8.35 -16.45
C TYR A 780 -1.52 -7.73 -17.52
N SER A 781 -0.23 -7.56 -17.23
CA SER A 781 0.75 -7.12 -18.23
C SER A 781 1.98 -8.02 -18.23
N SER A 782 2.70 -7.98 -19.35
CA SER A 782 4.04 -8.55 -19.50
C SER A 782 4.90 -7.58 -20.30
N GLU A 783 6.17 -7.45 -19.94
CA GLU A 783 7.15 -6.69 -20.72
C GLU A 783 7.78 -7.54 -21.85
N THR A 784 7.55 -8.85 -21.86
CA THR A 784 8.16 -9.80 -22.79
C THR A 784 7.22 -10.19 -23.95
N SER A 785 7.73 -10.20 -25.19
CA SER A 785 6.97 -10.49 -26.42
C SER A 785 7.01 -11.95 -26.89
N LEU A 786 7.63 -12.85 -26.14
CA LEU A 786 8.33 -13.96 -26.79
C LEU A 786 7.45 -15.13 -27.27
N ALA A 787 6.18 -15.24 -26.84
CA ALA A 787 5.19 -16.05 -27.57
C ALA A 787 3.78 -15.50 -27.37
N PHE A 788 2.97 -15.64 -28.41
CA PHE A 788 1.61 -15.13 -28.44
C PHE A 788 0.62 -16.24 -28.86
N PRO A 789 -0.50 -16.45 -28.13
CA PRO A 789 -0.86 -15.80 -26.87
C PRO A 789 0.01 -16.27 -25.69
N GLY A 790 0.34 -15.36 -24.78
CA GLY A 790 1.09 -15.68 -23.55
C GLY A 790 0.22 -16.28 -22.43
N TYR A 791 -1.00 -16.70 -22.76
CA TYR A 791 -2.00 -17.23 -21.84
C TYR A 791 -2.91 -18.27 -22.52
N ASP A 792 -3.57 -19.09 -21.73
CA ASP A 792 -4.62 -20.01 -22.17
C ASP A 792 -5.69 -20.22 -21.08
N LEU A 793 -6.88 -20.66 -21.48
CA LEU A 793 -8.01 -20.89 -20.58
C LEU A 793 -8.31 -22.38 -20.49
N SER A 794 -8.59 -22.88 -19.29
CA SER A 794 -9.02 -24.26 -19.09
C SER A 794 -10.36 -24.53 -19.78
N ALA A 795 -10.63 -25.79 -20.11
CA ALA A 795 -11.87 -26.22 -20.78
C ALA A 795 -13.14 -25.79 -20.03
N ASP A 796 -13.09 -25.76 -18.69
CA ASP A 796 -14.20 -25.33 -17.83
C ASP A 796 -14.35 -23.80 -17.71
N GLY A 797 -13.45 -23.04 -18.31
CA GLY A 797 -13.42 -21.58 -18.24
C GLY A 797 -13.07 -21.00 -16.86
N ALA A 798 -12.68 -21.84 -15.90
CA ALA A 798 -12.45 -21.43 -14.52
C ALA A 798 -11.01 -21.01 -14.23
N TRP A 799 -10.04 -21.43 -15.04
CA TRP A 799 -8.61 -21.21 -14.80
C TRP A 799 -7.89 -20.61 -16.00
N LEU A 800 -7.19 -19.52 -15.76
CA LEU A 800 -6.27 -18.90 -16.70
C LEU A 800 -4.84 -19.35 -16.37
N VAL A 801 -4.11 -19.84 -17.36
CA VAL A 801 -2.66 -20.03 -17.26
C VAL A 801 -1.94 -18.90 -17.98
N ARG A 802 -0.84 -18.41 -17.41
CA ARG A 802 0.11 -17.53 -18.11
C ARG A 802 1.54 -17.83 -17.67
N VAL A 803 2.49 -17.54 -18.55
CA VAL A 803 3.93 -17.64 -18.24
C VAL A 803 4.54 -16.25 -18.09
N ASP A 804 5.50 -16.13 -17.19
CA ASP A 804 6.35 -14.95 -17.02
C ASP A 804 7.80 -15.40 -16.72
N GLU A 805 8.75 -14.46 -16.55
CA GLU A 805 10.15 -14.78 -16.26
C GLU A 805 10.30 -15.59 -14.95
N GLY A 806 10.33 -16.93 -15.08
CA GLY A 806 10.63 -17.88 -14.00
C GLY A 806 9.41 -18.50 -13.31
N PHE A 807 8.19 -18.15 -13.75
CA PHE A 807 6.95 -18.58 -13.11
C PHE A 807 5.86 -18.93 -14.12
N ILE A 808 5.04 -19.91 -13.75
CA ILE A 808 3.75 -20.19 -14.39
C ILE A 808 2.66 -19.79 -13.40
N HIS A 809 1.80 -18.87 -13.79
CA HIS A 809 0.68 -18.40 -12.98
C HIS A 809 -0.56 -19.20 -13.35
N LEU A 810 -1.22 -19.78 -12.34
CA LEU A 810 -2.53 -20.41 -12.44
C LEU A 810 -3.52 -19.54 -11.68
N ILE A 811 -4.38 -18.86 -12.43
CA ILE A 811 -5.26 -17.82 -11.90
C ILE A 811 -6.70 -18.35 -11.95
N PRO A 812 -7.35 -18.57 -10.80
CA PRO A 812 -8.76 -18.92 -10.80
C PRO A 812 -9.61 -17.67 -11.11
N LEU A 813 -10.45 -17.74 -12.14
CA LEU A 813 -11.35 -16.65 -12.52
C LEU A 813 -12.59 -16.58 -11.61
N ASN A 814 -12.95 -17.69 -10.96
CA ASN A 814 -14.09 -17.78 -10.04
C ASN A 814 -13.78 -17.29 -8.61
N GLY A 815 -12.68 -16.56 -8.44
CA GLY A 815 -12.15 -16.19 -7.13
C GLY A 815 -11.31 -17.30 -6.49
N GLY A 816 -10.60 -16.92 -5.43
CA GLY A 816 -9.62 -17.77 -4.77
C GLY A 816 -8.18 -17.37 -5.09
N ARG A 817 -7.24 -18.05 -4.44
CA ARG A 817 -5.81 -17.74 -4.52
C ARG A 817 -5.23 -18.17 -5.86
N GLN A 818 -4.47 -17.29 -6.50
CA GLN A 818 -3.59 -17.66 -7.62
C GLN A 818 -2.53 -18.67 -7.13
N ARG A 819 -2.31 -19.75 -7.88
CA ARG A 819 -1.20 -20.68 -7.64
C ARG A 819 -0.01 -20.30 -8.53
N LEU A 820 1.16 -20.15 -7.91
CA LEU A 820 2.42 -19.93 -8.62
C LEU A 820 3.20 -21.24 -8.70
N VAL A 821 3.58 -21.63 -9.91
CA VAL A 821 4.46 -22.77 -10.15
C VAL A 821 5.83 -22.22 -10.52
N THR A 822 6.85 -22.62 -9.75
CA THR A 822 8.24 -22.26 -10.04
C THR A 822 8.91 -23.34 -10.88
N HIS A 823 9.88 -22.96 -11.73
CA HIS A 823 10.62 -23.90 -12.57
C HIS A 823 12.09 -23.51 -12.68
N ASP A 824 12.95 -24.40 -13.18
CA ASP A 824 14.39 -24.16 -13.37
C ASP A 824 14.76 -23.85 -14.83
N PHE A 825 13.80 -23.84 -15.74
CA PHE A 825 14.03 -23.41 -17.12
C PHE A 825 14.52 -21.97 -17.18
N ALA A 826 15.43 -21.67 -18.12
CA ALA A 826 15.89 -20.31 -18.36
C ALA A 826 14.75 -19.38 -18.83
N HIS A 827 13.77 -19.95 -19.54
CA HIS A 827 12.53 -19.28 -19.91
C HIS A 827 11.47 -20.30 -20.36
N CYS A 828 10.19 -20.00 -20.11
CA CYS A 828 9.05 -20.68 -20.73
C CYS A 828 8.33 -19.69 -21.64
N TYR A 829 8.15 -20.07 -22.89
CA TYR A 829 7.58 -19.22 -23.94
C TYR A 829 6.05 -19.28 -23.94
N ALA A 830 5.47 -20.46 -23.70
CA ALA A 830 4.03 -20.65 -23.71
C ALA A 830 3.62 -21.73 -22.72
N ALA A 831 2.40 -21.62 -22.23
CA ALA A 831 1.69 -22.64 -21.46
C ALA A 831 0.27 -22.74 -21.99
N VAL A 832 -0.20 -23.96 -22.22
CA VAL A 832 -1.55 -24.25 -22.70
C VAL A 832 -2.16 -25.40 -21.92
N TRP A 833 -3.48 -25.36 -21.75
CA TRP A 833 -4.21 -26.43 -21.11
C TRP A 833 -4.39 -27.60 -22.09
N VAL A 834 -4.22 -28.82 -21.59
CA VAL A 834 -4.52 -30.03 -22.35
C VAL A 834 -5.26 -31.04 -21.49
N ASN A 835 -6.14 -31.82 -22.12
CA ASN A 835 -6.80 -32.93 -21.48
C ASN A 835 -5.76 -33.92 -20.97
N ARG A 836 -5.95 -34.39 -19.74
CA ARG A 836 -5.06 -35.36 -19.13
C ARG A 836 -5.05 -36.63 -19.98
N SER A 837 -3.87 -37.05 -20.42
CA SER A 837 -3.68 -38.34 -21.06
C SER A 837 -4.16 -39.43 -20.09
N MET A 838 -5.22 -40.15 -20.43
CA MET A 838 -5.59 -41.33 -19.63
C MET A 838 -4.45 -42.35 -19.74
N PRO A 839 -3.99 -42.93 -18.61
CA PRO A 839 -2.86 -43.85 -18.57
C PRO A 839 -3.08 -45.13 -19.38
#